data_AF-A0A7Z7ETY9-F1
#
_entry.id   AF-A0A7Z7ETY9-F1
#
_cell.length_a   1.000
_cell.length_b   1.000
_cell.length_c   1.000
_cell.angle_alpha   90.00
_cell.angle_beta   90.00
_cell.angle_gamma   90.00
#
_symmetry.space_group_name_H-M   'P 1'
#
loop_
_entity.id
_entity.type
_entity.pdbx_description
1 polymer ?
#
loop_
_entity_poly.entity_id
_entity_poly.type
_entity_poly.pdbx_seq_one_letter_code
_entity_poly.pdbx_strand_id
1 'polypeptide(L)'
;MKNSMKFSLLAIGVSLFASPVLADTQAWTLSKNKSDLQQQAELADQLNAPRNRLAQVKNQYFVELNTSELKNLQRGDALSVPLPNGLQNFVVTKREVNASGTQSITARPQNLADGGFAIITLGENIFHLTAQGNDVLYTGRGIDSVGLLVAETDYKELLPGLGNDFDEREAPRSSSGNTVPQHMQRSKTRQQVPLQQENMQEQNDETAMIDVLFYYTPTTNDLYNNNPQSRIDHIITITNFIFSTSKVNAQIRGTSQEIDYAESTVGEGLDDMTYARNGFENIGNDRFLAGADAVALLHPIDPDDNACGVAYVLDPRSAGAGQYALSANGIDCQDYVVAHELGHNLGLSHSRRQGDSGAAFDYGVGHGVDDTFHTVMAYRSAYDTDAPAVPTVKYLFSSPELSCGPDLPCGIPEGEPDSADAARALRPVVGAAAAAYDADPDTTLAVDAIAQVADANLRQCLTDSQSSNSSRYAAGWTQAICYGVRVADLSGLEQFDNLQLFAAMVDADLDLSVFAGMENLRALDLYAATDRRGEVTVSNLSALADKTELYYLGLQYLGLTDISFIANLVNLEIVMLNGNPIADFSPLYGLPAVANLNLSATQFPAAAISNLSGMTQLSSLTLSSNGYTDLSGVTFPTAVEYLVLSNNQITAAPNVSSAEYLLSINLRNNPLTTIDALISATNLQILDVGYTELEDIAALSEMSMLSSVYLEGTNVRSIAAVADINYLIEFNISNTSVTDTGPVLLHLSRSNPYATYQSFSLANLSVPCWQQAYGESFVNDNTFVNFSGTQCFTDDDYADYDGDGIANLLEVDNGLNPLLADSDGDGVNDTLGSSNVLDVDGDGKADLFVRNTDTFYNYGLGSVDGSTKRVVFGLNSGDIPVYGDFDGDGVTDIAVRRPSSFMWYVQNSSDPGPRGDFIQRVQFGLAAEDIPVPADYDGDGITDFAVRRPSTMMWYIQTSSGEGGDRGDGIMRVNFGLDPDDIPVVGDYDGDGKADIAVRRPSTQMWYILNSSNGEIQRIRFGLAEEDIPVPADYDGDGIIDLAVRRPSTQMWYILNSSGEPGPYGDGIQRIKFGLDPADIPIVDDYDGDGKADIAVRRASTQMQYILTSSGEGGERGDGIMRILFGLQEKYVPFQAPIHIRMQMVEANNR
;
A
#
# COMPACT_ATOMS: atom_id res chain seq x y z
N MET A 1 7.44 64.35 -23.29
CA MET A 1 6.78 64.83 -24.53
C MET A 1 5.52 64.02 -24.71
N LYS A 2 4.40 64.73 -24.90
CA LYS A 2 3.14 64.36 -25.59
C LYS A 2 2.41 63.07 -25.15
N ASN A 3 1.10 63.04 -24.96
CA ASN A 3 0.01 64.02 -24.95
C ASN A 3 -1.22 63.17 -24.54
N SER A 4 -1.89 63.43 -23.42
CA SER A 4 -3.01 64.37 -23.27
C SER A 4 -4.35 63.89 -23.86
N MET A 5 -5.37 63.74 -23.01
CA MET A 5 -6.65 64.48 -23.03
C MET A 5 -7.56 63.87 -21.94
N LYS A 6 -7.79 64.53 -20.78
CA LYS A 6 -8.54 65.76 -20.46
C LYS A 6 -10.03 65.72 -20.85
N PHE A 7 -10.92 65.82 -19.85
CA PHE A 7 -11.72 67.02 -19.46
C PHE A 7 -12.77 66.53 -18.44
N SER A 8 -12.75 66.97 -17.16
CA SER A 8 -13.39 68.20 -16.62
C SER A 8 -14.85 67.96 -16.21
N LEU A 9 -15.49 68.59 -15.22
CA LEU A 9 -15.35 69.77 -14.35
C LEU A 9 -16.55 69.60 -13.35
N LEU A 10 -16.61 69.98 -12.07
CA LEU A 10 -16.62 71.32 -11.43
C LEU A 10 -17.17 71.04 -10.00
N ALA A 11 -16.43 71.18 -8.90
CA ALA A 11 -16.19 72.37 -8.06
C ALA A 11 -17.41 73.00 -7.35
N ILE A 12 -17.14 73.48 -6.12
CA ILE A 12 -17.90 74.35 -5.20
C ILE A 12 -18.78 73.58 -4.19
N GLY A 13 -18.69 73.78 -2.87
CA GLY A 13 -17.88 74.68 -2.07
C GLY A 13 -18.24 74.56 -0.59
N VAL A 14 -17.19 74.56 0.24
CA VAL A 14 -17.09 75.04 1.62
C VAL A 14 -18.35 75.08 2.49
N SER A 15 -18.33 74.28 3.55
CA SER A 15 -18.83 74.69 4.87
C SER A 15 -18.04 73.95 5.95
N LEU A 16 -17.34 74.71 6.78
CA LEU A 16 -16.78 74.26 8.04
C LEU A 16 -17.85 73.51 8.84
N PHE A 17 -17.62 72.24 9.13
CA PHE A 17 -18.14 71.64 10.34
C PHE A 17 -16.95 71.06 11.10
N ALA A 18 -16.88 71.50 12.36
CA ALA A 18 -15.91 71.08 13.33
C ALA A 18 -15.77 69.56 13.33
N SER A 19 -14.52 69.07 13.34
CA SER A 19 -14.24 67.73 13.85
C SER A 19 -14.93 67.61 15.20
N PRO A 20 -15.81 66.62 15.43
CA PRO A 20 -16.08 66.25 16.80
C PRO A 20 -14.74 65.81 17.34
N VAL A 21 -14.26 66.49 18.37
CA VAL A 21 -13.38 65.86 19.34
C VAL A 21 -14.18 64.66 19.82
N LEU A 22 -13.92 63.49 19.21
CA LEU A 22 -14.41 62.22 19.72
C LEU A 22 -13.87 62.16 21.15
N ALA A 23 -14.77 62.14 22.12
CA ALA A 23 -14.36 61.88 23.49
C ALA A 23 -13.74 60.48 23.48
N ASP A 24 -12.44 60.39 23.78
CA ASP A 24 -11.80 59.11 24.08
C ASP A 24 -12.53 58.54 25.30
N THR A 25 -13.47 57.62 25.09
CA THR A 25 -13.97 56.77 26.17
C THR A 25 -12.88 55.77 26.50
N GLN A 26 -11.99 56.15 27.43
CA GLN A 26 -11.12 55.21 28.14
C GLN A 26 -11.98 54.34 29.05
N ALA A 27 -12.55 53.28 28.51
CA ALA A 27 -13.37 52.32 29.26
C ALA A 27 -12.52 51.30 30.06
N TRP A 28 -11.20 51.48 30.11
CA TRP A 28 -10.28 50.42 30.55
C TRP A 28 -9.01 50.96 31.23
N THR A 29 -8.44 50.20 32.15
CA THR A 29 -7.07 50.40 32.65
C THR A 29 -6.27 49.10 32.67
N LEU A 30 -4.97 49.17 32.34
CA LEU A 30 -4.04 48.03 32.35
C LEU A 30 -3.01 48.23 33.46
N SER A 31 -2.81 47.23 34.33
CA SER A 31 -1.75 47.28 35.34
C SER A 31 -0.87 46.01 35.31
N LYS A 32 0.45 46.23 35.44
CA LYS A 32 1.49 45.18 35.40
C LYS A 32 1.98 44.77 36.80
N ASN A 33 1.48 45.38 37.87
CA ASN A 33 2.19 45.38 39.16
C ASN A 33 2.14 44.03 39.87
N LYS A 34 3.31 43.39 39.97
CA LYS A 34 3.63 42.17 40.74
C LYS A 34 3.43 42.28 42.27
N SER A 35 2.88 43.39 42.80
CA SER A 35 2.99 43.71 44.23
C SER A 35 1.79 43.36 45.11
N ASP A 36 0.63 42.97 44.55
CA ASP A 36 -0.53 42.54 45.35
C ASP A 36 -0.87 41.07 45.08
N LEU A 37 -0.03 40.17 45.63
CA LEU A 37 -0.28 38.72 45.67
C LEU A 37 -1.67 38.38 46.25
N GLN A 38 -2.27 39.28 47.02
CA GLN A 38 -3.59 39.13 47.62
C GLN A 38 -4.73 39.36 46.61
N GLN A 39 -4.63 40.37 45.75
CA GLN A 39 -5.58 40.58 44.64
C GLN A 39 -5.45 39.48 43.57
N GLN A 40 -4.23 38.99 43.32
CA GLN A 40 -4.01 37.87 42.40
C GLN A 40 -4.63 36.56 42.93
N ALA A 41 -4.52 36.30 44.24
CA ALA A 41 -5.14 35.14 44.87
C ALA A 41 -6.67 35.24 44.89
N GLU A 42 -7.22 36.40 45.23
CA GLU A 42 -8.67 36.64 45.24
C GLU A 42 -9.28 36.57 43.83
N LEU A 43 -8.60 37.09 42.80
CA LEU A 43 -9.08 37.03 41.42
C LEU A 43 -8.90 35.63 40.80
N ALA A 44 -7.80 34.92 41.10
CA ALA A 44 -7.63 33.52 40.69
C ALA A 44 -8.68 32.61 41.31
N ASP A 45 -9.03 32.84 42.58
CA ASP A 45 -10.13 32.16 43.27
C ASP A 45 -11.50 32.51 42.65
N GLN A 46 -11.72 33.77 42.24
CA GLN A 46 -12.96 34.19 41.58
C GLN A 46 -13.11 33.61 40.16
N LEU A 47 -12.01 33.52 39.40
CA LEU A 47 -11.99 32.97 38.04
C LEU A 47 -12.03 31.45 37.99
N ASN A 48 -12.12 30.76 39.15
CA ASN A 48 -12.03 29.31 39.28
C ASN A 48 -10.79 28.72 38.58
N ALA A 49 -9.74 29.52 38.42
CA ALA A 49 -8.52 29.09 37.78
C ALA A 49 -7.68 28.31 38.80
N PRO A 50 -7.21 27.08 38.50
CA PRO A 50 -6.37 26.34 39.42
C PRO A 50 -5.14 27.17 39.80
N ARG A 51 -5.04 27.55 41.09
CA ARG A 51 -4.04 28.48 41.66
C ARG A 51 -2.59 28.23 41.21
N ASN A 52 -2.28 27.00 40.79
CA ASN A 52 -0.95 26.57 40.36
C ASN A 52 -0.61 26.94 38.90
N ARG A 53 -1.59 27.21 38.03
CA ARG A 53 -1.36 27.45 36.59
C ARG A 53 -1.13 28.93 36.27
N LEU A 54 -1.91 29.84 36.87
CA LEU A 54 -1.78 31.30 36.67
C LEU A 54 -0.48 31.90 37.21
N ALA A 55 0.09 31.33 38.27
CA ALA A 55 1.35 31.80 38.84
C ALA A 55 2.57 31.55 37.93
N GLN A 56 2.44 30.69 36.93
CA GLN A 56 3.54 30.27 36.04
C GLN A 56 3.62 31.11 34.75
N VAL A 57 2.57 31.85 34.40
CA VAL A 57 2.48 32.66 33.18
C VAL A 57 3.34 33.92 33.30
N LYS A 58 4.35 34.04 32.43
CA LYS A 58 5.34 35.13 32.48
C LYS A 58 4.77 36.50 32.08
N ASN A 59 3.81 36.57 31.15
CA ASN A 59 3.26 37.83 30.63
C ASN A 59 1.73 37.95 30.79
N GLN A 60 1.23 37.78 32.01
CA GLN A 60 -0.16 38.07 32.35
C GLN A 60 -0.39 39.54 32.72
N TYR A 61 -1.52 40.11 32.29
CA TYR A 61 -1.88 41.51 32.52
C TYR A 61 -3.27 41.63 33.15
N PHE A 62 -3.38 42.46 34.18
CA PHE A 62 -4.67 42.77 34.80
C PHE A 62 -5.36 43.88 34.03
N VAL A 63 -6.62 43.62 33.73
CA VAL A 63 -7.48 44.53 33.01
C VAL A 63 -8.70 44.87 33.84
N GLU A 64 -8.92 46.16 34.04
CA GLU A 64 -10.17 46.67 34.60
C GLU A 64 -11.02 47.30 33.49
N LEU A 65 -12.33 47.10 33.60
CA LEU A 65 -13.25 47.05 32.49
C LEU A 65 -14.57 47.74 32.83
N ASN A 66 -14.88 48.86 32.17
CA ASN A 66 -16.16 49.52 32.34
C ASN A 66 -17.23 48.89 31.45
N THR A 67 -17.78 47.76 31.91
CA THR A 67 -18.81 47.00 31.18
C THR A 67 -20.06 47.82 30.86
N SER A 68 -20.37 48.84 31.68
CA SER A 68 -21.51 49.75 31.45
C SER A 68 -21.28 50.68 30.25
N GLU A 69 -20.04 51.16 30.05
CA GLU A 69 -19.70 51.97 28.87
C GLU A 69 -19.67 51.12 27.60
N LEU A 70 -19.11 49.90 27.67
CA LEU A 70 -19.05 49.00 26.53
C LEU A 70 -20.42 48.58 26.03
N LYS A 71 -21.37 48.29 26.94
CA LYS A 71 -22.75 47.92 26.58
C LYS A 71 -23.46 49.02 25.78
N ASN A 72 -23.02 50.27 25.89
CA ASN A 72 -23.62 51.43 25.20
C ASN A 72 -22.99 51.74 23.83
N LEU A 73 -21.83 51.15 23.51
CA LEU A 73 -21.14 51.41 22.25
C LEU A 73 -22.01 51.04 21.05
N GLN A 74 -21.96 51.87 20.01
CA GLN A 74 -22.64 51.69 18.73
C GLN A 74 -21.62 51.53 17.60
N ARG A 75 -22.09 51.03 16.46
CA ARG A 75 -21.27 50.97 15.24
C ARG A 75 -20.77 52.38 14.89
N GLY A 76 -19.46 52.51 14.69
CA GLY A 76 -18.79 53.77 14.40
C GLY A 76 -18.18 54.46 15.63
N ASP A 77 -18.50 54.02 16.85
CA ASP A 77 -17.88 54.55 18.06
C ASP A 77 -16.41 54.13 18.15
N ALA A 78 -15.59 55.01 18.73
CA ALA A 78 -14.20 54.71 19.02
C ALA A 78 -14.09 53.81 20.24
N LEU A 79 -13.27 52.76 20.14
CA LEU A 79 -12.96 51.82 21.20
C LEU A 79 -11.46 51.83 21.43
N SER A 80 -11.02 52.31 22.59
CA SER A 80 -9.60 52.25 22.96
C SER A 80 -9.36 51.02 23.84
N VAL A 81 -8.56 50.07 23.35
CA VAL A 81 -8.18 48.87 24.09
C VAL A 81 -6.74 49.03 24.58
N PRO A 82 -6.49 49.06 25.90
CA PRO A 82 -5.14 49.13 26.43
C PRO A 82 -4.51 47.75 26.34
N LEU A 83 -3.67 47.54 25.32
CA LEU A 83 -2.89 46.32 25.16
C LEU A 83 -1.52 46.48 25.80
N PRO A 84 -0.83 45.37 26.14
CA PRO A 84 0.50 45.41 26.75
C PRO A 84 1.57 46.20 26.00
N ASN A 85 1.45 46.29 24.67
CA ASN A 85 2.36 47.02 23.79
C ASN A 85 1.94 48.49 23.54
N GLY A 86 0.83 48.94 24.12
CA GLY A 86 0.35 50.32 24.03
C GLY A 86 -1.17 50.40 23.95
N LEU A 87 -1.69 51.62 24.08
CA LEU A 87 -3.10 51.89 23.81
C LEU A 87 -3.37 51.78 22.31
N GLN A 88 -4.30 50.91 21.91
CA GLN A 88 -4.70 50.77 20.52
C GLN A 88 -6.14 51.21 20.30
N ASN A 89 -6.33 51.99 19.23
CA ASN A 89 -7.61 52.61 18.91
C ASN A 89 -8.31 51.87 17.78
N PHE A 90 -9.49 51.35 18.09
CA PHE A 90 -10.39 50.64 17.20
C PHE A 90 -11.65 51.49 16.92
N VAL A 91 -12.37 51.10 15.88
CA VAL A 91 -13.73 51.56 15.56
C VAL A 91 -14.64 50.35 15.61
N VAL A 92 -15.73 50.46 16.34
CA VAL A 92 -16.74 49.39 16.42
C VAL A 92 -17.37 49.18 15.05
N THR A 93 -17.21 47.98 14.50
CA THR A 93 -17.76 47.60 13.19
C THR A 93 -19.08 46.87 13.31
N LYS A 94 -19.26 46.09 14.39
CA LYS A 94 -20.45 45.26 14.61
C LYS A 94 -20.76 45.21 16.11
N ARG A 95 -22.04 45.23 16.46
CA ARG A 95 -22.54 44.92 17.80
C ARG A 95 -23.74 44.01 17.65
N GLU A 96 -23.74 42.91 18.38
CA GLU A 96 -24.77 41.87 18.31
C GLU A 96 -25.21 41.48 19.71
N VAL A 97 -26.47 41.08 19.83
CA VAL A 97 -27.02 40.47 21.03
C VAL A 97 -27.45 39.07 20.63
N ASN A 98 -26.83 38.07 21.22
CA ASN A 98 -27.08 36.67 20.90
C ASN A 98 -28.39 36.20 21.57
N ALA A 99 -28.90 35.04 21.18
CA ALA A 99 -30.16 34.48 21.71
C ALA A 99 -30.12 34.26 23.24
N SER A 100 -28.93 34.00 23.78
CA SER A 100 -28.63 33.90 25.22
C SER A 100 -28.70 35.24 25.98
N GLY A 101 -28.75 36.37 25.28
CA GLY A 101 -28.68 37.72 25.85
C GLY A 101 -27.26 38.29 25.98
N THR A 102 -26.22 37.50 25.66
CA THR A 102 -24.82 37.96 25.62
C THR A 102 -24.62 39.01 24.53
N GLN A 103 -23.79 40.03 24.78
CA GLN A 103 -23.50 41.10 23.81
C GLN A 103 -22.09 40.95 23.24
N SER A 104 -21.97 40.78 21.92
CA SER A 104 -20.69 40.74 21.23
C SER A 104 -20.40 42.05 20.51
N ILE A 105 -19.19 42.58 20.66
CA ILE A 105 -18.70 43.80 20.05
C ILE A 105 -17.48 43.46 19.21
N THR A 106 -17.55 43.69 17.90
CA THR A 106 -16.42 43.54 16.97
C THR A 106 -15.95 44.92 16.55
N ALA A 107 -14.64 45.16 16.60
CA ALA A 107 -14.02 46.41 16.23
C ALA A 107 -12.75 46.20 15.39
N ARG A 108 -12.42 47.18 14.54
CA ARG A 108 -11.22 47.17 13.68
C ARG A 108 -10.36 48.43 13.89
N PRO A 109 -9.04 48.38 13.68
CA PRO A 109 -8.14 49.52 13.87
C PRO A 109 -8.56 50.75 13.05
N GLN A 110 -8.39 51.95 13.61
CA GLN A 110 -8.68 53.22 12.90
C GLN A 110 -7.78 53.46 11.67
N ASN A 111 -6.56 52.93 11.67
CA ASN A 111 -5.66 52.96 10.51
C ASN A 111 -5.81 51.66 9.71
N LEU A 112 -6.33 51.78 8.48
CA LEU A 112 -6.64 50.64 7.58
C LEU A 112 -5.43 49.79 7.14
N ALA A 113 -4.20 50.18 7.50
CA ALA A 113 -2.99 49.44 7.16
C ALA A 113 -2.68 48.29 8.14
N ASP A 114 -3.26 48.32 9.35
CA ASP A 114 -2.98 47.34 10.39
C ASP A 114 -4.08 46.26 10.39
N GLY A 115 -3.73 45.01 10.08
CA GLY A 115 -4.65 43.86 9.99
C GLY A 115 -5.21 43.35 11.33
N GLY A 116 -5.30 44.20 12.37
CA GLY A 116 -5.75 43.84 13.71
C GLY A 116 -7.28 43.84 13.89
N PHE A 117 -7.74 43.40 15.06
CA PHE A 117 -9.15 43.39 15.45
C PHE A 117 -9.30 43.35 16.98
N ALA A 118 -10.51 43.64 17.46
CA ALA A 118 -10.91 43.37 18.84
C ALA A 118 -12.33 42.82 18.88
N ILE A 119 -12.53 41.71 19.59
CA ILE A 119 -13.82 41.06 19.81
C ILE A 119 -14.03 40.93 21.31
N ILE A 120 -15.16 41.46 21.79
CA ILE A 120 -15.49 41.51 23.22
C ILE A 120 -16.89 40.96 23.40
N THR A 121 -17.01 39.93 24.22
CA THR A 121 -18.29 39.25 24.50
C THR A 121 -18.64 39.45 25.96
N LEU A 122 -19.75 40.12 26.23
CA LEU A 122 -20.21 40.53 27.56
C LEU A 122 -21.44 39.70 27.96
N GLY A 123 -21.25 38.81 28.93
CA GLY A 123 -22.33 38.11 29.62
C GLY A 123 -22.95 38.95 30.74
N GLU A 124 -23.65 38.26 31.66
CA GLU A 124 -24.24 38.90 32.85
C GLU A 124 -23.14 39.43 33.79
N ASN A 125 -22.25 38.54 34.23
CA ASN A 125 -21.14 38.84 35.17
C ASN A 125 -19.78 38.35 34.67
N ILE A 126 -19.67 37.89 33.41
CA ILE A 126 -18.43 37.40 32.81
C ILE A 126 -18.21 38.11 31.49
N PHE A 127 -16.96 38.39 31.13
CA PHE A 127 -16.60 38.83 29.79
C PHE A 127 -15.45 38.00 29.23
N HIS A 128 -15.41 37.92 27.90
CA HIS A 128 -14.32 37.37 27.11
C HIS A 128 -13.82 38.43 26.12
N LEU A 129 -12.52 38.46 25.88
CA LEU A 129 -11.87 39.46 25.05
C LEU A 129 -10.79 38.78 24.22
N THR A 130 -10.82 39.00 22.90
CA THR A 130 -9.73 38.65 22.00
C THR A 130 -9.40 39.81 21.10
N ALA A 131 -8.14 40.24 21.13
CA ALA A 131 -7.68 41.42 20.42
C ALA A 131 -6.26 41.23 19.88
N GLN A 132 -6.05 41.66 18.64
CA GLN A 132 -4.75 41.65 17.98
C GLN A 132 -4.27 43.09 17.75
N GLY A 133 -3.11 43.42 18.32
CA GLY A 133 -2.52 44.75 18.24
C GLY A 133 -1.04 44.77 17.98
N ASN A 134 -0.59 45.57 16.99
CA ASN A 134 0.79 45.59 16.48
C ASN A 134 1.39 44.18 16.43
N ASP A 135 0.66 43.26 15.79
CA ASP A 135 1.14 41.91 15.50
C ASP A 135 1.34 40.98 16.73
N VAL A 136 0.62 41.20 17.83
CA VAL A 136 0.51 40.19 18.92
C VAL A 136 -0.96 39.96 19.25
N LEU A 137 -1.36 38.70 19.36
CA LEU A 137 -2.71 38.31 19.78
C LEU A 137 -2.76 38.15 21.30
N TYR A 138 -3.77 38.77 21.89
CA TYR A 138 -4.11 38.65 23.31
C TYR A 138 -5.53 38.12 23.41
N THR A 139 -5.72 37.16 24.31
CA THR A 139 -7.04 36.68 24.71
C THR A 139 -7.15 36.76 26.23
N GLY A 140 -8.37 36.88 26.73
CA GLY A 140 -8.60 37.05 28.15
C GLY A 140 -10.04 36.90 28.57
N ARG A 141 -10.18 36.70 29.88
CA ARG A 141 -11.45 36.47 30.56
C ARG A 141 -11.48 37.31 31.83
N GLY A 142 -12.66 37.76 32.22
CA GLY A 142 -12.86 38.33 33.54
C GLY A 142 -14.27 38.19 34.08
N ILE A 143 -14.41 38.61 35.32
CA ILE A 143 -15.67 38.63 36.07
C ILE A 143 -15.97 40.07 36.46
N ASP A 144 -17.22 40.47 36.32
CA ASP A 144 -17.69 41.83 36.51
C ASP A 144 -16.87 42.83 35.66
N SER A 145 -16.11 43.71 36.32
CA SER A 145 -15.26 44.72 35.71
C SER A 145 -13.77 44.39 35.77
N VAL A 146 -13.36 43.17 36.15
CA VAL A 146 -11.93 42.83 36.32
C VAL A 146 -11.61 41.51 35.65
N GLY A 147 -10.50 41.43 34.92
CA GLY A 147 -10.05 40.20 34.30
C GLY A 147 -8.57 40.15 34.00
N LEU A 148 -8.20 39.08 33.30
CA LEU A 148 -6.85 38.73 32.96
C LEU A 148 -6.71 38.66 31.43
N LEU A 149 -5.68 39.29 30.90
CA LEU A 149 -5.21 39.12 29.53
C LEU A 149 -3.91 38.32 29.50
N VAL A 150 -3.83 37.39 28.55
CA VAL A 150 -2.66 36.55 28.31
C VAL A 150 -2.31 36.64 26.82
N ALA A 151 -1.02 36.71 26.53
CA ALA A 151 -0.54 36.61 25.15
C ALA A 151 -0.73 35.16 24.66
N GLU A 152 -1.19 34.98 23.43
CA GLU A 152 -1.42 33.65 22.87
C GLU A 152 -0.16 32.76 22.93
N THR A 153 1.04 33.34 22.76
CA THR A 153 2.33 32.62 22.87
C THR A 153 2.60 31.99 24.23
N ASP A 154 1.88 32.40 25.27
CA ASP A 154 2.11 31.98 26.65
C ASP A 154 1.07 30.94 27.12
N TYR A 155 0.15 30.49 26.25
CA TYR A 155 -0.86 29.48 26.59
C TYR A 155 -0.27 28.13 27.04
N LYS A 156 0.92 27.77 26.56
CA LYS A 156 1.68 26.58 27.03
C LYS A 156 1.99 26.62 28.53
N GLU A 157 2.11 27.81 29.12
CA GLU A 157 2.38 27.96 30.55
C GLU A 157 1.09 27.78 31.39
N LEU A 158 -0.09 27.87 30.76
CA LEU A 158 -1.40 27.60 31.37
C LEU A 158 -1.83 26.13 31.26
N LEU A 159 -1.26 25.37 30.32
CA LEU A 159 -1.61 23.97 30.03
C LEU A 159 -0.36 23.05 30.13
N PRO A 160 0.20 22.85 31.33
CA PRO A 160 1.41 22.05 31.52
C PRO A 160 1.11 20.55 31.30
N GLY A 161 1.48 20.02 30.13
CA GLY A 161 1.22 18.64 29.71
C GLY A 161 1.35 18.48 28.19
N LEU A 162 0.84 19.48 27.46
CA LEU A 162 1.07 19.67 26.03
C LEU A 162 2.59 19.85 25.79
N GLY A 163 3.16 19.10 24.86
CA GLY A 163 4.60 19.04 24.59
C GLY A 163 5.24 20.39 24.21
N ASN A 164 6.57 20.39 23.97
CA ASN A 164 7.30 21.60 23.56
C ASN A 164 6.84 22.17 22.21
N ASP A 165 6.08 21.40 21.43
CA ASP A 165 5.45 21.82 20.21
C ASP A 165 3.98 22.14 20.53
N PHE A 166 3.53 23.36 20.25
CA PHE A 166 2.12 23.61 19.94
C PHE A 166 1.78 22.96 18.57
N ASP A 167 2.17 21.69 18.39
CA ASP A 167 1.61 20.82 17.38
C ASP A 167 0.22 20.47 17.93
N GLU A 168 -0.84 20.86 17.23
CA GLU A 168 -2.09 20.12 17.30
C GLU A 168 -1.75 18.72 16.77
N ARG A 169 -1.14 17.84 17.59
CA ARG A 169 -0.47 16.64 17.08
C ARG A 169 -1.51 15.54 16.90
N GLU A 170 -2.41 15.76 15.95
CA GLU A 170 -3.36 14.76 15.50
C GLU A 170 -2.83 14.00 14.31
N ALA A 171 -2.88 12.68 14.43
CA ALA A 171 -2.95 11.86 13.25
C ALA A 171 -4.26 12.23 12.54
N PRO A 172 -4.25 12.67 11.26
CA PRO A 172 -5.47 12.69 10.50
C PRO A 172 -6.01 11.27 10.55
N ARG A 173 -7.13 11.05 11.26
CA ARG A 173 -7.98 9.88 11.03
C ARG A 173 -8.67 10.09 9.70
N SER A 174 -7.86 10.21 8.65
CA SER A 174 -8.24 9.79 7.33
C SER A 174 -8.80 8.38 7.46
N SER A 175 -9.72 8.06 6.59
CA SER A 175 -10.17 6.70 6.35
C SER A 175 -9.00 5.82 5.85
N SER A 176 -7.98 5.60 6.67
CA SER A 176 -6.93 4.60 6.50
C SER A 176 -6.29 4.27 7.85
N GLY A 177 -6.67 3.12 8.44
CA GLY A 177 -5.99 2.54 9.61
C GLY A 177 -6.89 2.04 10.74
N ASN A 178 -7.36 0.79 10.62
CA ASN A 178 -7.79 -0.14 11.68
C ASN A 178 -8.83 0.31 12.74
N THR A 179 -10.08 0.02 12.37
CA THR A 179 -11.30 -0.39 13.12
C THR A 179 -12.52 0.49 12.86
N VAL A 180 -12.81 0.70 11.58
CA VAL A 180 -14.18 0.89 11.07
C VAL A 180 -14.57 -0.44 10.42
N PRO A 181 -15.80 -0.96 10.56
CA PRO A 181 -16.24 -2.17 9.85
C PRO A 181 -15.86 -2.10 8.36
N GLN A 182 -15.26 -3.18 7.85
CA GLN A 182 -14.53 -3.32 6.58
C GLN A 182 -15.30 -3.04 5.26
N HIS A 183 -16.10 -1.97 5.15
CA HIS A 183 -16.87 -1.69 3.92
C HIS A 183 -16.58 -0.37 3.19
N MET A 184 -15.57 0.42 3.55
CA MET A 184 -15.46 1.77 2.95
C MET A 184 -14.06 2.34 2.76
N GLN A 185 -13.08 1.54 2.32
CA GLN A 185 -11.76 2.07 1.93
C GLN A 185 -11.20 1.38 0.70
N ARG A 186 -11.52 1.92 -0.50
CA ARG A 186 -10.59 2.11 -1.63
C ARG A 186 -11.31 2.97 -2.68
N SER A 187 -10.96 4.25 -2.77
CA SER A 187 -11.04 4.99 -4.04
C SER A 187 -10.21 6.28 -3.97
N LYS A 188 -9.10 6.30 -4.71
CA LYS A 188 -8.53 7.54 -5.24
C LYS A 188 -9.36 7.92 -6.47
N THR A 189 -10.28 8.86 -6.25
CA THR A 189 -10.79 9.90 -7.16
C THR A 189 -11.00 9.59 -8.65
N ARG A 190 -12.28 9.58 -9.06
CA ARG A 190 -12.77 10.41 -10.16
C ARG A 190 -14.31 10.50 -10.17
N GLN A 191 -14.85 11.58 -9.62
CA GLN A 191 -16.00 12.24 -10.22
C GLN A 191 -15.62 13.68 -10.53
N GLN A 192 -15.33 13.91 -11.81
CA GLN A 192 -15.56 15.22 -12.39
C GLN A 192 -17.07 15.48 -12.28
N VAL A 193 -17.46 16.38 -11.38
CA VAL A 193 -18.64 17.21 -11.64
C VAL A 193 -18.42 17.78 -13.04
N PRO A 194 -19.37 17.62 -13.98
CA PRO A 194 -19.22 18.24 -15.29
C PRO A 194 -18.91 19.71 -15.08
N LEU A 195 -17.74 20.15 -15.54
CA LEU A 195 -17.50 21.55 -15.83
C LEU A 195 -18.49 21.92 -16.94
N GLN A 196 -19.72 22.24 -16.57
CA GLN A 196 -20.47 23.23 -17.32
C GLN A 196 -19.67 24.52 -17.16
N GLN A 197 -18.74 24.71 -18.08
CA GLN A 197 -18.31 26.04 -18.51
C GLN A 197 -19.57 26.77 -18.98
N GLU A 198 -20.31 27.39 -18.06
CA GLU A 198 -21.23 28.48 -18.37
C GLU A 198 -21.60 29.19 -17.07
N ASN A 199 -20.92 30.32 -16.83
CA ASN A 199 -21.32 31.41 -15.94
C ASN A 199 -21.56 31.07 -14.44
N MET A 200 -20.50 30.97 -13.64
CA MET A 200 -20.59 31.35 -12.22
C MET A 200 -20.41 32.88 -12.07
N GLN A 201 -21.34 33.62 -12.69
CA GLN A 201 -21.80 34.88 -12.17
C GLN A 201 -23.11 34.58 -11.42
N GLU A 202 -23.13 34.89 -10.13
CA GLU A 202 -24.35 35.03 -9.31
C GLU A 202 -25.23 33.76 -9.21
N GLN A 203 -24.90 32.85 -8.29
CA GLN A 203 -25.90 31.98 -7.68
C GLN A 203 -25.86 32.11 -6.15
N ASN A 204 -26.86 32.87 -5.67
CA ASN A 204 -27.35 33.14 -4.32
C ASN A 204 -26.38 33.74 -3.28
N ASP A 205 -26.57 35.05 -3.05
CA ASP A 205 -26.07 35.87 -1.94
C ASP A 205 -26.51 35.40 -0.52
N GLU A 206 -27.09 34.21 -0.36
CA GLU A 206 -27.57 33.74 0.96
C GLU A 206 -26.44 33.08 1.76
N THR A 207 -26.15 33.63 2.94
CA THR A 207 -25.16 33.10 3.87
C THR A 207 -25.63 31.74 4.40
N ALA A 208 -24.85 30.69 4.17
CA ALA A 208 -25.12 29.35 4.70
C ALA A 208 -25.05 29.37 6.24
N MET A 209 -26.07 28.85 6.91
CA MET A 209 -26.12 28.79 8.37
C MET A 209 -25.86 27.35 8.81
N ILE A 210 -24.72 27.08 9.42
CA ILE A 210 -24.37 25.78 9.98
C ILE A 210 -24.84 25.73 11.43
N ASP A 211 -25.75 24.82 11.75
CA ASP A 211 -26.28 24.59 13.08
C ASP A 211 -25.37 23.66 13.89
N VAL A 212 -24.82 24.14 15.02
CA VAL A 212 -23.88 23.38 15.85
C VAL A 212 -24.48 23.08 17.22
N LEU A 213 -24.52 21.82 17.60
CA LEU A 213 -24.83 21.41 18.99
C LEU A 213 -23.53 21.40 19.81
N PHE A 214 -23.46 22.28 20.80
CA PHE A 214 -22.33 22.36 21.72
C PHE A 214 -22.60 21.55 22.99
N TYR A 215 -21.92 20.42 23.14
CA TYR A 215 -21.90 19.73 24.42
C TYR A 215 -20.87 20.32 25.36
N TYR A 216 -21.18 20.35 26.65
CA TYR A 216 -20.22 20.72 27.68
C TYR A 216 -20.38 19.87 28.93
N THR A 217 -19.28 19.68 29.65
CA THR A 217 -19.21 18.83 30.84
C THR A 217 -19.56 19.60 32.12
N PRO A 218 -19.86 18.91 33.25
CA PRO A 218 -20.09 19.58 34.52
C PRO A 218 -18.84 20.35 35.00
N THR A 219 -17.63 19.83 34.73
CA THR A 219 -16.38 20.53 35.02
C THR A 219 -16.25 21.83 34.24
N THR A 220 -16.68 21.83 32.97
CA THR A 220 -16.75 23.05 32.15
C THR A 220 -17.71 24.05 32.75
N ASN A 221 -18.89 23.59 33.19
CA ASN A 221 -19.88 24.43 33.82
C ASN A 221 -19.31 25.10 35.09
N ASP A 222 -18.62 24.32 35.94
CA ASP A 222 -17.96 24.80 37.16
C ASP A 222 -16.83 25.80 36.85
N LEU A 223 -16.00 25.50 35.85
CA LEU A 223 -14.87 26.33 35.45
C LEU A 223 -15.31 27.73 35.00
N TYR A 224 -16.49 27.82 34.38
CA TYR A 224 -17.09 29.06 33.91
C TYR A 224 -18.16 29.62 34.87
N ASN A 225 -18.11 29.25 36.16
CA ASN A 225 -18.99 29.76 37.22
C ASN A 225 -20.48 29.62 36.90
N ASN A 226 -20.89 28.46 36.39
CA ASN A 226 -22.25 28.16 35.91
C ASN A 226 -22.71 29.05 34.75
N ASN A 227 -21.78 29.59 33.96
CA ASN A 227 -22.07 30.40 32.77
C ASN A 227 -21.15 30.06 31.58
N PRO A 228 -21.07 28.78 31.16
CA PRO A 228 -20.28 28.36 30.00
C PRO A 228 -20.82 28.96 28.69
N GLN A 229 -22.13 29.25 28.59
CA GLN A 229 -22.74 29.85 27.41
C GLN A 229 -22.05 31.15 26.97
N SER A 230 -21.61 31.99 27.93
CA SER A 230 -20.87 33.22 27.60
C SER A 230 -19.58 32.96 26.81
N ARG A 231 -18.89 31.85 27.10
CA ARG A 231 -17.68 31.40 26.42
C ARG A 231 -18.01 30.80 25.05
N ILE A 232 -19.06 29.98 24.98
CA ILE A 232 -19.56 29.39 23.74
C ILE A 232 -19.96 30.51 22.76
N ASP A 233 -20.68 31.53 23.23
CA ASP A 233 -21.05 32.69 22.43
C ASP A 233 -19.84 33.47 21.90
N HIS A 234 -18.76 33.54 22.68
CA HIS A 234 -17.50 34.14 22.26
C HIS A 234 -16.85 33.33 21.14
N ILE A 235 -16.76 32.01 21.29
CA ILE A 235 -16.24 31.09 20.27
C ILE A 235 -17.06 31.20 18.98
N ILE A 236 -18.40 31.16 19.07
CA ILE A 236 -19.29 31.36 17.91
C ILE A 236 -18.99 32.69 17.20
N THR A 237 -18.82 33.77 17.98
CA THR A 237 -18.50 35.10 17.43
C THR A 237 -17.15 35.09 16.69
N ILE A 238 -16.14 34.41 17.25
CA ILE A 238 -14.80 34.29 16.67
C ILE A 238 -14.82 33.44 15.39
N THR A 239 -15.48 32.27 15.41
CA THR A 239 -15.63 31.41 14.22
C THR A 239 -16.34 32.14 13.08
N ASN A 240 -17.42 32.87 13.39
CA ASN A 240 -18.12 33.71 12.41
C ASN A 240 -17.26 34.86 11.87
N PHE A 241 -16.39 35.43 12.71
CA PHE A 241 -15.42 36.43 12.27
C PHE A 241 -14.38 35.82 11.32
N ILE A 242 -13.90 34.60 11.57
CA ILE A 242 -12.98 33.87 10.69
C ILE A 242 -13.62 33.58 9.33
N PHE A 243 -14.84 33.04 9.27
CA PHE A 243 -15.55 32.84 7.99
C PHE A 243 -15.70 34.16 7.22
N SER A 244 -16.14 35.22 7.91
CA SER A 244 -16.37 36.53 7.31
C SER A 244 -15.08 37.17 6.77
N THR A 245 -13.98 37.14 7.53
CA THR A 245 -12.69 37.70 7.11
C THR A 245 -12.04 36.88 6.00
N SER A 246 -12.34 35.58 5.94
CA SER A 246 -11.93 34.67 4.86
C SER A 246 -12.75 34.83 3.57
N LYS A 247 -13.78 35.68 3.56
CA LYS A 247 -14.76 35.82 2.46
C LYS A 247 -15.43 34.48 2.10
N VAL A 248 -15.76 33.68 3.11
CA VAL A 248 -16.60 32.49 2.98
C VAL A 248 -18.01 32.88 3.40
N ASN A 249 -19.00 32.62 2.55
CA ASN A 249 -20.39 33.01 2.80
C ASN A 249 -21.10 32.01 3.74
N ALA A 250 -20.56 31.85 4.94
CA ALA A 250 -21.09 30.93 5.96
C ALA A 250 -21.05 31.58 7.35
N GLN A 251 -21.97 31.16 8.21
CA GLN A 251 -22.00 31.48 9.63
C GLN A 251 -22.45 30.23 10.40
N ILE A 252 -21.95 30.10 11.64
CA ILE A 252 -22.44 29.13 12.60
C ILE A 252 -23.39 29.80 13.60
N ARG A 253 -24.38 29.04 14.04
CA ARG A 253 -25.14 29.29 15.27
C ARG A 253 -25.21 27.98 16.04
N GLY A 254 -25.58 28.03 17.31
CA GLY A 254 -25.66 26.80 18.06
C GLY A 254 -26.49 26.89 19.32
N THR A 255 -26.92 25.72 19.75
CA THR A 255 -27.49 25.47 21.07
C THR A 255 -26.43 24.74 21.90
N SER A 256 -26.53 24.85 23.22
CA SER A 256 -25.61 24.11 24.10
C SER A 256 -26.36 23.28 25.12
N GLN A 257 -25.78 22.15 25.49
CA GLN A 257 -26.34 21.23 26.46
C GLN A 257 -25.25 20.67 27.38
N GLU A 258 -25.54 20.65 28.68
CA GLU A 258 -24.71 19.96 29.67
C GLU A 258 -24.94 18.45 29.56
N ILE A 259 -23.85 17.67 29.55
CA ILE A 259 -23.88 16.22 29.51
C ILE A 259 -23.18 15.64 30.74
N ASP A 260 -23.66 14.49 31.24
CA ASP A 260 -23.00 13.76 32.33
C ASP A 260 -21.84 12.94 31.78
N TYR A 261 -20.74 13.62 31.46
CA TYR A 261 -19.52 13.04 30.91
C TYR A 261 -18.35 13.28 31.87
N ALA A 262 -17.59 12.22 32.15
CA ALA A 262 -16.36 12.30 32.92
C ALA A 262 -15.21 12.76 32.01
N GLU A 263 -14.39 13.69 32.48
CA GLU A 263 -13.27 14.23 31.70
C GLU A 263 -12.32 13.13 31.22
N SER A 264 -11.95 13.23 29.96
CA SER A 264 -11.05 12.35 29.22
C SER A 264 -10.21 13.19 28.25
N THR A 265 -9.33 12.55 27.48
CA THR A 265 -8.60 13.24 26.41
C THR A 265 -9.54 13.66 25.27
N VAL A 266 -9.20 14.70 24.51
CA VAL A 266 -10.00 15.15 23.35
C VAL A 266 -10.20 14.02 22.31
N GLY A 267 -9.21 13.14 22.15
CA GLY A 267 -9.31 11.97 21.27
C GLY A 267 -10.29 10.91 21.77
N GLU A 268 -10.26 10.60 23.08
CA GLU A 268 -11.23 9.69 23.70
C GLU A 268 -12.64 10.27 23.68
N GLY A 269 -12.78 11.58 23.91
CA GLY A 269 -14.06 12.29 23.80
C GLY A 269 -14.68 12.18 22.40
N LEU A 270 -13.88 12.38 21.34
CA LEU A 270 -14.36 12.19 19.96
C LEU A 270 -14.76 10.73 19.69
N ASP A 271 -14.00 9.76 20.19
CA ASP A 271 -14.34 8.34 20.07
C ASP A 271 -15.65 8.00 20.81
N ASP A 272 -15.82 8.46 22.04
CA ASP A 272 -17.04 8.24 22.81
C ASP A 272 -18.28 8.86 22.16
N MET A 273 -18.16 10.07 21.59
CA MET A 273 -19.19 10.68 20.76
C MET A 273 -19.51 9.85 19.52
N THR A 274 -18.47 9.40 18.79
CA THR A 274 -18.61 8.61 17.56
C THR A 274 -19.41 7.33 17.80
N TYR A 275 -19.15 6.66 18.93
CA TYR A 275 -19.74 5.37 19.25
C TYR A 275 -20.93 5.47 20.23
N ALA A 276 -21.38 6.69 20.57
CA ALA A 276 -22.48 6.96 21.49
C ALA A 276 -22.36 6.24 22.84
N ARG A 277 -21.22 6.39 23.51
CA ARG A 277 -20.88 5.72 24.79
C ARG A 277 -20.62 6.71 25.91
N ASN A 278 -20.53 6.21 27.14
CA ASN A 278 -19.99 6.93 28.30
C ASN A 278 -20.68 8.28 28.62
N GLY A 279 -21.97 8.42 28.36
CA GLY A 279 -22.72 9.68 28.54
C GLY A 279 -23.24 10.29 27.23
N PHE A 280 -22.76 9.81 26.07
CA PHE A 280 -23.23 10.21 24.74
C PHE A 280 -24.30 9.28 24.16
N GLU A 281 -24.94 8.43 24.95
CA GLU A 281 -25.95 7.46 24.46
C GLU A 281 -27.13 8.15 23.75
N ASN A 282 -27.38 9.43 24.05
CA ASN A 282 -28.44 10.24 23.45
C ASN A 282 -27.95 11.19 22.34
N ILE A 283 -26.69 11.13 21.91
CA ILE A 283 -26.12 12.10 20.95
C ILE A 283 -26.93 12.25 19.67
N GLY A 284 -27.42 11.14 19.11
CA GLY A 284 -28.26 11.19 17.91
C GLY A 284 -29.61 11.87 18.14
N ASN A 285 -30.21 11.69 19.33
CA ASN A 285 -31.48 12.34 19.71
C ASN A 285 -31.29 13.85 19.87
N ASP A 286 -30.28 14.24 20.63
CA ASP A 286 -30.04 15.64 20.95
C ASP A 286 -29.64 16.41 19.70
N ARG A 287 -28.79 15.81 18.85
CA ARG A 287 -28.42 16.36 17.54
C ARG A 287 -29.64 16.53 16.64
N PHE A 288 -30.47 15.51 16.53
CA PHE A 288 -31.70 15.56 15.74
C PHE A 288 -32.64 16.64 16.24
N LEU A 289 -32.90 16.72 17.55
CA LEU A 289 -33.75 17.76 18.16
C LEU A 289 -33.19 19.17 18.01
N ALA A 290 -31.87 19.31 17.99
CA ALA A 290 -31.21 20.58 17.76
C ALA A 290 -31.20 21.00 16.28
N GLY A 291 -31.54 20.09 15.34
CA GLY A 291 -31.35 20.30 13.91
C GLY A 291 -29.88 20.55 13.57
N ALA A 292 -28.95 19.91 14.30
CA ALA A 292 -27.55 20.29 14.28
C ALA A 292 -26.77 19.60 13.15
N ASP A 293 -26.25 20.41 12.23
CA ASP A 293 -25.32 20.06 11.15
C ASP A 293 -23.96 19.57 11.64
N ALA A 294 -23.52 19.98 12.84
CA ALA A 294 -22.30 19.49 13.50
C ALA A 294 -22.49 19.38 15.02
N VAL A 295 -21.70 18.53 15.67
CA VAL A 295 -21.65 18.44 17.15
C VAL A 295 -20.23 18.70 17.64
N ALA A 296 -20.09 19.59 18.62
CA ALA A 296 -18.81 19.93 19.23
C ALA A 296 -18.87 19.70 20.75
N LEU A 297 -18.05 18.78 21.27
CA LEU A 297 -17.82 18.66 22.70
C LEU A 297 -16.82 19.73 23.14
N LEU A 298 -17.16 20.44 24.22
CA LEU A 298 -16.34 21.43 24.89
C LEU A 298 -16.05 20.95 26.31
N HIS A 299 -14.79 20.64 26.59
CA HIS A 299 -14.36 20.20 27.91
C HIS A 299 -12.98 20.79 28.30
N PRO A 300 -12.60 20.84 29.58
CA PRO A 300 -11.28 21.33 29.95
C PRO A 300 -10.19 20.34 29.50
N ILE A 301 -9.04 20.87 29.05
CA ILE A 301 -7.91 20.04 28.60
C ILE A 301 -7.39 19.13 29.71
N ASP A 302 -7.26 17.85 29.39
CA ASP A 302 -6.65 16.83 30.23
C ASP A 302 -5.11 16.97 30.22
N PRO A 303 -4.40 16.73 31.33
CA PRO A 303 -2.93 16.75 31.34
C PRO A 303 -2.25 15.81 30.34
N ASP A 304 -2.91 14.72 29.92
CA ASP A 304 -2.39 13.74 28.96
C ASP A 304 -2.73 14.11 27.49
N ASP A 305 -3.49 15.18 27.24
CA ASP A 305 -3.76 15.67 25.90
C ASP A 305 -2.48 16.15 25.20
N ASN A 306 -2.42 15.91 23.89
CA ASN A 306 -1.36 16.37 23.00
C ASN A 306 -1.86 17.34 21.91
N ALA A 307 -3.15 17.68 21.90
CA ALA A 307 -3.80 18.59 20.97
C ALA A 307 -4.89 19.42 21.68
N CYS A 308 -5.34 20.50 21.06
CA CYS A 308 -6.36 21.39 21.60
C CYS A 308 -7.78 21.09 21.09
N GLY A 309 -7.88 20.44 19.94
CA GLY A 309 -9.11 19.88 19.37
C GLY A 309 -8.81 18.48 18.83
N VAL A 310 -9.84 17.78 18.35
CA VAL A 310 -9.79 16.65 17.40
C VAL A 310 -11.09 16.61 16.60
N ALA A 311 -11.00 16.40 15.28
CA ALA A 311 -12.16 16.26 14.41
C ALA A 311 -11.94 15.28 13.25
N TYR A 312 -13.05 14.77 12.70
CA TYR A 312 -12.99 14.03 11.43
C TYR A 312 -12.79 14.98 10.25
N VAL A 313 -11.88 14.61 9.34
CA VAL A 313 -11.71 15.25 8.04
C VAL A 313 -12.68 14.62 7.05
N LEU A 314 -13.62 15.41 6.52
CA LEU A 314 -14.76 14.92 5.73
C LEU A 314 -14.83 15.56 4.35
N ASP A 315 -15.56 14.97 3.40
CA ASP A 315 -16.09 15.73 2.27
C ASP A 315 -17.60 15.90 2.51
N PRO A 316 -18.09 17.12 2.84
CA PRO A 316 -19.52 17.34 3.10
C PRO A 316 -20.44 17.00 1.92
N ARG A 317 -19.90 16.85 0.71
CA ARG A 317 -20.66 16.42 -0.46
C ARG A 317 -20.85 14.90 -0.50
N SER A 318 -20.07 14.16 0.28
CA SER A 318 -20.22 12.71 0.40
C SER A 318 -21.43 12.38 1.25
N ALA A 319 -22.22 11.42 0.77
CA ALA A 319 -23.36 10.88 1.51
C ALA A 319 -22.93 10.38 2.89
N GLY A 320 -23.69 10.74 3.93
CA GLY A 320 -23.41 10.32 5.32
C GLY A 320 -22.33 11.13 6.05
N ALA A 321 -21.61 12.04 5.39
CA ALA A 321 -20.59 12.88 6.02
C ALA A 321 -21.12 13.66 7.23
N GLY A 322 -22.36 14.16 7.16
CA GLY A 322 -23.01 14.88 8.26
C GLY A 322 -23.00 14.12 9.58
N GLN A 323 -23.21 12.79 9.58
CA GLN A 323 -23.20 11.98 10.81
C GLN A 323 -21.86 12.05 11.56
N TYR A 324 -20.77 12.18 10.82
CA TYR A 324 -19.41 12.24 11.35
C TYR A 324 -18.87 13.66 11.52
N ALA A 325 -19.68 14.70 11.28
CA ALA A 325 -19.34 16.09 11.59
C ALA A 325 -19.35 16.29 13.13
N LEU A 326 -18.35 15.70 13.77
CA LEU A 326 -18.10 15.66 15.19
C LEU A 326 -16.71 16.25 15.46
N SER A 327 -16.60 16.99 16.56
CA SER A 327 -15.33 17.46 17.10
C SER A 327 -15.33 17.42 18.63
N ALA A 328 -14.18 17.19 19.22
CA ALA A 328 -13.93 17.37 20.66
C ALA A 328 -12.89 18.47 20.84
N ASN A 329 -13.15 19.42 21.74
CA ASN A 329 -12.39 20.66 21.82
C ASN A 329 -12.12 21.03 23.29
N GLY A 330 -10.89 21.44 23.55
CA GLY A 330 -10.51 22.09 24.79
C GLY A 330 -11.14 23.48 24.91
N ILE A 331 -12.06 23.69 25.85
CA ILE A 331 -12.75 24.99 26.01
C ILE A 331 -11.79 26.13 26.42
N ASP A 332 -10.69 25.76 27.06
CA ASP A 332 -9.64 26.67 27.53
C ASP A 332 -8.48 26.86 26.53
N CYS A 333 -8.57 26.27 25.34
CA CYS A 333 -7.62 26.50 24.26
C CYS A 333 -7.88 27.84 23.55
N GLN A 334 -7.07 28.12 22.53
CA GLN A 334 -7.17 29.30 21.68
C GLN A 334 -8.54 29.38 21.01
N ASP A 335 -9.04 30.61 20.83
CA ASP A 335 -10.43 30.83 20.41
C ASP A 335 -10.74 30.42 18.97
N TYR A 336 -9.71 30.14 18.16
CA TYR A 336 -9.89 29.70 16.77
C TYR A 336 -10.07 28.18 16.64
N VAL A 337 -9.84 27.39 17.69
CA VAL A 337 -9.80 25.91 17.61
C VAL A 337 -11.09 25.33 17.06
N VAL A 338 -12.27 25.78 17.52
CA VAL A 338 -13.54 25.30 16.95
C VAL A 338 -13.69 25.64 15.45
N ALA A 339 -13.11 26.75 14.98
CA ALA A 339 -13.10 27.07 13.55
C ALA A 339 -12.12 26.16 12.76
N HIS A 340 -11.02 25.73 13.40
CA HIS A 340 -10.09 24.76 12.86
C HIS A 340 -10.77 23.39 12.72
N GLU A 341 -11.34 22.88 13.80
CA GLU A 341 -12.01 21.57 13.83
C GLU A 341 -13.22 21.51 12.90
N LEU A 342 -14.01 22.59 12.85
CA LEU A 342 -15.08 22.70 11.86
C LEU A 342 -14.52 22.77 10.43
N GLY A 343 -13.33 23.34 10.24
CA GLY A 343 -12.61 23.30 8.97
C GLY A 343 -12.35 21.86 8.49
N HIS A 344 -11.95 20.94 9.38
CA HIS A 344 -11.83 19.52 9.07
C HIS A 344 -13.16 18.88 8.70
N ASN A 345 -14.22 19.12 9.48
CA ASN A 345 -15.57 18.64 9.15
C ASN A 345 -16.08 19.20 7.80
N LEU A 346 -15.54 20.34 7.35
CA LEU A 346 -15.84 20.96 6.06
C LEU A 346 -14.85 20.56 4.94
N GLY A 347 -13.89 19.67 5.23
CA GLY A 347 -12.97 19.08 4.26
C GLY A 347 -11.67 19.82 4.01
N LEU A 348 -11.26 20.64 4.96
CA LEU A 348 -9.93 21.22 5.01
C LEU A 348 -8.94 20.29 5.73
N SER A 349 -7.67 20.40 5.36
CA SER A 349 -6.54 19.75 6.06
C SER A 349 -5.46 20.78 6.38
N HIS A 350 -4.36 20.40 7.02
CA HIS A 350 -3.55 21.39 7.71
C HIS A 350 -2.73 22.29 6.80
N SER A 351 -1.61 21.83 6.25
CA SER A 351 -0.86 22.58 5.25
C SER A 351 0.04 21.68 4.42
N ARG A 352 0.45 22.14 3.24
CA ARG A 352 1.37 21.39 2.37
C ARG A 352 2.70 21.07 3.05
N ARG A 353 3.18 21.97 3.90
CA ARG A 353 4.43 21.79 4.66
C ARG A 353 4.31 20.69 5.73
N GLN A 354 3.09 20.38 6.15
CA GLN A 354 2.78 19.28 7.07
C GLN A 354 2.51 17.96 6.33
N GLY A 355 2.61 17.94 4.99
CA GLY A 355 2.41 16.75 4.16
C GLY A 355 0.97 16.53 3.70
N ASP A 356 0.07 17.47 3.96
CA ASP A 356 -1.37 17.26 3.77
C ASP A 356 -1.87 17.66 2.37
N SER A 357 -3.02 17.08 2.01
CA SER A 357 -3.90 17.49 0.92
C SER A 357 -5.32 17.63 1.44
N GLY A 358 -6.06 18.65 1.01
CA GLY A 358 -7.44 18.81 1.45
C GLY A 358 -8.33 17.65 0.99
N ALA A 359 -9.31 17.28 1.82
CA ALA A 359 -10.17 16.11 1.56
C ALA A 359 -11.27 16.40 0.53
N ALA A 360 -11.94 17.56 0.61
CA ALA A 360 -12.94 17.93 -0.39
C ALA A 360 -12.28 18.43 -1.69
N PHE A 361 -11.16 19.14 -1.58
CA PHE A 361 -10.37 19.61 -2.71
C PHE A 361 -8.90 19.59 -2.34
N ASP A 362 -8.03 19.17 -3.25
CA ASP A 362 -6.58 19.04 -2.98
C ASP A 362 -5.95 20.32 -2.40
N TYR A 363 -6.40 21.49 -2.87
CA TYR A 363 -5.93 22.82 -2.44
C TYR A 363 -6.59 23.34 -1.15
N GLY A 364 -7.50 22.58 -0.54
CA GLY A 364 -8.20 22.88 0.70
C GLY A 364 -7.32 22.70 1.94
N VAL A 365 -6.21 23.43 1.99
CA VAL A 365 -5.24 23.36 3.08
C VAL A 365 -4.87 24.75 3.57
N GLY A 366 -4.47 24.86 4.83
CA GLY A 366 -3.85 26.05 5.41
C GLY A 366 -2.50 26.43 4.79
N HIS A 367 -2.05 27.63 5.13
CA HIS A 367 -0.85 28.26 4.60
C HIS A 367 -0.09 29.00 5.69
N GLY A 368 1.21 29.18 5.52
CA GLY A 368 2.05 30.02 6.37
C GLY A 368 3.32 30.47 5.65
N VAL A 369 4.03 31.39 6.29
CA VAL A 369 5.34 31.89 5.89
C VAL A 369 6.23 31.91 7.13
N ASP A 370 7.42 31.31 6.98
CA ASP A 370 8.38 31.13 8.07
C ASP A 370 8.67 32.43 8.82
N ASP A 371 8.75 32.32 10.14
CA ASP A 371 9.01 33.42 11.06
C ASP A 371 8.02 34.60 10.93
N THR A 372 6.90 34.43 10.20
CA THR A 372 6.01 35.53 9.83
C THR A 372 4.56 35.28 10.25
N PHE A 373 3.90 34.25 9.72
CA PHE A 373 2.51 33.92 10.05
C PHE A 373 2.12 32.51 9.60
N HIS A 374 1.00 31.99 10.09
CA HIS A 374 0.25 30.85 9.63
C HIS A 374 -1.27 31.16 9.68
N THR A 375 -2.06 30.52 8.85
CA THR A 375 -3.55 30.63 8.85
C THR A 375 -4.17 29.60 9.79
N VAL A 376 -5.48 29.70 10.06
CA VAL A 376 -6.20 28.85 11.04
C VAL A 376 -5.90 27.34 10.92
N MET A 377 -5.81 26.79 9.70
CA MET A 377 -5.57 25.36 9.50
C MET A 377 -4.09 24.93 9.60
N ALA A 378 -3.13 25.85 9.65
CA ALA A 378 -1.70 25.53 9.58
C ALA A 378 -1.05 25.57 10.97
N TYR A 379 -0.14 24.63 11.26
CA TYR A 379 0.51 24.59 12.58
C TYR A 379 1.57 25.67 12.74
N ARG A 380 1.68 26.13 13.99
CA ARG A 380 2.70 27.08 14.43
C ARG A 380 4.13 26.56 14.21
N SER A 381 4.36 25.29 14.56
CA SER A 381 5.63 24.56 14.48
C SER A 381 6.13 24.40 13.04
N ALA A 382 5.21 24.15 12.10
CA ALA A 382 5.54 23.92 10.71
C ALA A 382 6.24 25.13 10.06
N TYR A 383 5.95 26.35 10.52
CA TYR A 383 6.48 27.61 9.98
C TYR A 383 7.39 28.35 10.98
N ASP A 384 7.94 27.65 11.98
CA ASP A 384 8.92 28.17 12.95
C ASP A 384 8.46 29.45 13.68
N THR A 385 7.16 29.61 13.89
CA THR A 385 6.60 30.85 14.45
C THR A 385 6.72 30.92 16.00
N ASP A 386 7.57 30.14 16.64
CA ASP A 386 7.68 29.98 18.10
C ASP A 386 8.34 31.13 18.88
N ALA A 387 8.87 32.13 18.17
CA ALA A 387 9.54 33.26 18.79
C ALA A 387 8.54 34.17 19.55
N PRO A 388 8.83 34.56 20.82
CA PRO A 388 8.00 35.49 21.60
C PRO A 388 8.16 36.93 21.09
N ALA A 389 7.58 37.22 19.92
CA ALA A 389 7.40 38.56 19.32
C ALA A 389 6.72 38.52 17.93
N VAL A 390 6.37 37.34 17.38
CA VAL A 390 5.83 37.19 16.02
C VAL A 390 4.31 36.95 16.07
N PRO A 391 3.47 37.63 15.25
CA PRO A 391 2.06 37.31 15.07
C PRO A 391 1.94 35.95 14.40
N THR A 392 1.72 34.88 15.16
CA THR A 392 1.83 33.56 14.57
C THR A 392 0.60 33.20 13.76
N VAL A 393 -0.62 33.36 14.30
CA VAL A 393 -1.85 32.97 13.61
C VAL A 393 -2.58 34.17 12.99
N LYS A 394 -3.12 33.98 11.79
CA LYS A 394 -4.09 34.86 11.15
C LYS A 394 -5.46 34.21 11.25
N TYR A 395 -6.42 34.92 11.87
CA TYR A 395 -7.81 34.48 12.07
C TYR A 395 -8.60 34.49 10.75
N LEU A 396 -8.13 33.71 9.78
CA LEU A 396 -8.69 33.50 8.45
C LEU A 396 -8.23 32.14 7.92
N PHE A 397 -9.03 31.56 7.04
CA PHE A 397 -8.65 30.44 6.18
C PHE A 397 -7.77 30.93 5.02
N SER A 398 -6.85 30.08 4.55
CA SER A 398 -5.92 30.44 3.49
C SER A 398 -6.62 30.88 2.21
N SER A 399 -6.12 31.94 1.59
CA SER A 399 -6.58 32.40 0.28
C SER A 399 -5.59 33.36 -0.37
N PRO A 400 -5.25 33.18 -1.66
CA PRO A 400 -4.41 34.12 -2.39
C PRO A 400 -5.10 35.47 -2.65
N GLU A 401 -6.43 35.55 -2.48
CA GLU A 401 -7.21 36.78 -2.62
C GLU A 401 -7.14 37.72 -1.40
N LEU A 402 -6.49 37.26 -0.33
CA LEU A 402 -6.34 37.96 0.95
C LEU A 402 -4.87 38.29 1.21
N SER A 403 -4.62 39.36 1.97
CA SER A 403 -3.27 39.85 2.29
C SER A 403 -2.98 39.62 3.77
N CYS A 404 -1.89 38.92 4.09
CA CYS A 404 -1.47 38.58 5.45
C CYS A 404 -0.28 39.40 5.94
N GLY A 405 0.31 40.20 5.05
CA GLY A 405 1.30 41.23 5.34
C GLY A 405 1.53 42.12 4.10
N PRO A 406 2.41 43.13 4.17
CA PRO A 406 2.81 43.92 3.02
C PRO A 406 3.39 43.01 1.93
N ASP A 407 2.70 42.90 0.79
CA ASP A 407 3.04 42.04 -0.35
C ASP A 407 3.06 40.52 -0.07
N LEU A 408 2.45 40.06 1.03
CA LEU A 408 2.32 38.63 1.36
C LEU A 408 0.87 38.16 1.23
N PRO A 409 0.54 37.29 0.25
CA PRO A 409 -0.78 36.69 0.15
C PRO A 409 -1.01 35.70 1.30
N CYS A 410 -2.26 35.52 1.71
CA CYS A 410 -2.64 34.55 2.75
C CYS A 410 -2.79 33.12 2.22
N GLY A 411 -2.33 32.83 1.01
CA GLY A 411 -2.50 31.53 0.36
C GLY A 411 -1.83 31.51 -1.00
N ILE A 412 -1.83 30.34 -1.63
CA ILE A 412 -1.18 30.09 -2.92
C ILE A 412 -2.27 29.66 -3.91
N PRO A 413 -2.37 30.28 -5.11
CA PRO A 413 -3.39 29.95 -6.10
C PRO A 413 -3.42 28.47 -6.50
N GLU A 414 -4.60 27.95 -6.78
CA GLU A 414 -4.78 26.63 -7.37
C GLU A 414 -3.97 26.48 -8.68
N GLY A 415 -3.26 25.35 -8.81
CA GLY A 415 -2.42 25.04 -9.97
C GLY A 415 -0.95 25.45 -9.83
N GLU A 416 -0.60 26.24 -8.82
CA GLU A 416 0.79 26.50 -8.45
C GLU A 416 1.33 25.39 -7.52
N PRO A 417 2.66 25.15 -7.50
CA PRO A 417 3.28 24.30 -6.49
C PRO A 417 2.88 24.77 -5.07
N ASP A 418 2.56 23.82 -4.20
CA ASP A 418 2.11 24.07 -2.83
C ASP A 418 0.80 24.90 -2.71
N SER A 419 -0.09 24.84 -3.72
CA SER A 419 -1.39 25.51 -3.71
C SER A 419 -2.14 25.32 -2.37
N ALA A 420 -2.63 26.43 -1.82
CA ALA A 420 -3.31 26.51 -0.53
C ALA A 420 -4.37 27.64 -0.59
N ASP A 421 -5.62 27.25 -0.81
CA ASP A 421 -6.77 28.15 -0.96
C ASP A 421 -8.02 27.53 -0.29
N ALA A 422 -7.95 27.40 1.04
CA ALA A 422 -9.01 26.85 1.87
C ALA A 422 -10.32 27.63 1.73
N ALA A 423 -10.28 28.97 1.62
CA ALA A 423 -11.48 29.77 1.44
C ALA A 423 -12.22 29.41 0.15
N ARG A 424 -11.50 29.18 -0.96
CA ARG A 424 -12.10 28.70 -2.21
C ARG A 424 -12.64 27.28 -2.08
N ALA A 425 -11.98 26.40 -1.34
CA ALA A 425 -12.42 25.03 -1.10
C ALA A 425 -13.73 24.97 -0.29
N LEU A 426 -13.92 25.89 0.66
CA LEU A 426 -15.12 25.97 1.49
C LEU A 426 -16.36 26.47 0.74
N ARG A 427 -16.22 27.43 -0.19
CA ARG A 427 -17.34 28.06 -0.91
C ARG A 427 -18.36 27.06 -1.50
N PRO A 428 -17.97 25.97 -2.20
CA PRO A 428 -18.92 25.01 -2.75
C PRO A 428 -19.47 23.98 -1.74
N VAL A 429 -18.91 23.84 -0.54
CA VAL A 429 -19.30 22.76 0.40
C VAL A 429 -20.12 23.25 1.59
N VAL A 430 -20.01 24.53 1.97
CA VAL A 430 -20.73 25.08 3.15
C VAL A 430 -22.25 24.97 3.02
N GLY A 431 -22.80 25.03 1.80
CA GLY A 431 -24.24 24.85 1.58
C GLY A 431 -24.70 23.40 1.79
N ALA A 432 -23.88 22.42 1.42
CA ALA A 432 -24.16 21.01 1.69
C ALA A 432 -24.04 20.70 3.18
N ALA A 433 -23.03 21.27 3.85
CA ALA A 433 -22.85 21.12 5.29
C ALA A 433 -24.00 21.72 6.11
N ALA A 434 -24.51 22.89 5.72
CA ALA A 434 -25.63 23.60 6.37
C ALA A 434 -27.02 22.98 6.13
N ALA A 435 -27.08 21.86 5.39
CA ALA A 435 -28.31 21.15 5.06
C ALA A 435 -28.23 19.68 5.48
N ALA A 436 -27.35 19.36 6.44
CA ALA A 436 -27.16 18.00 6.89
C ALA A 436 -28.32 17.52 7.77
N TYR A 437 -28.94 18.43 8.53
CA TYR A 437 -30.13 18.14 9.34
C TYR A 437 -31.20 19.22 9.18
N ASP A 438 -32.47 18.82 9.30
CA ASP A 438 -33.59 19.76 9.22
C ASP A 438 -33.69 20.67 10.45
N ALA A 439 -33.90 21.96 10.21
CA ALA A 439 -34.08 22.97 11.26
C ALA A 439 -35.41 22.84 12.02
N ASP A 440 -36.39 22.10 11.49
CA ASP A 440 -37.67 21.77 12.15
C ASP A 440 -37.96 20.26 11.99
N PRO A 441 -37.29 19.41 12.80
CA PRO A 441 -37.30 17.96 12.61
C PRO A 441 -38.67 17.34 12.95
N ASP A 442 -39.13 16.35 12.18
CA ASP A 442 -40.33 15.59 12.53
C ASP A 442 -40.12 14.80 13.84
N THR A 443 -40.85 15.21 14.89
CA THR A 443 -40.74 14.63 16.24
C THR A 443 -41.68 13.44 16.47
N THR A 444 -42.19 12.81 15.41
CA THR A 444 -42.94 11.55 15.52
C THR A 444 -42.07 10.47 16.15
N LEU A 445 -42.50 9.92 17.28
CA LEU A 445 -41.74 8.87 17.98
C LEU A 445 -41.69 7.61 17.10
N ALA A 446 -40.52 6.97 17.05
CA ALA A 446 -40.32 5.74 16.30
C ALA A 446 -41.29 4.65 16.74
N VAL A 447 -41.63 4.54 18.03
CA VAL A 447 -42.64 3.59 18.53
C VAL A 447 -44.03 3.84 17.92
N ASP A 448 -44.41 5.10 17.70
CA ASP A 448 -45.69 5.47 17.11
C ASP A 448 -45.68 5.25 15.59
N ALA A 449 -44.56 5.55 14.93
CA ALA A 449 -44.35 5.25 13.50
C ALA A 449 -44.38 3.73 13.23
N ILE A 450 -43.67 2.93 14.04
CA ILE A 450 -43.70 1.45 13.97
C ILE A 450 -45.13 0.93 14.13
N ALA A 451 -45.95 1.53 14.99
CA ALA A 451 -47.34 1.10 15.17
C ALA A 451 -48.18 1.23 13.89
N GLN A 452 -47.80 2.11 12.97
CA GLN A 452 -48.45 2.33 11.67
C GLN A 452 -47.96 1.36 10.57
N VAL A 453 -46.83 0.68 10.76
CA VAL A 453 -46.27 -0.27 9.79
C VAL A 453 -47.20 -1.47 9.63
N ALA A 454 -47.69 -1.73 8.42
CA ALA A 454 -48.72 -2.74 8.19
C ALA A 454 -48.21 -4.16 8.45
N ASP A 455 -47.05 -4.49 7.88
CA ASP A 455 -46.44 -5.82 7.95
C ASP A 455 -45.90 -6.14 9.36
N ALA A 456 -46.29 -7.29 9.91
CA ALA A 456 -45.89 -7.68 11.26
C ALA A 456 -44.39 -8.00 11.38
N ASN A 457 -43.77 -8.51 10.31
CA ASN A 457 -42.36 -8.87 10.28
C ASN A 457 -41.48 -7.63 10.13
N LEU A 458 -41.85 -6.69 9.24
CA LEU A 458 -41.20 -5.38 9.13
C LEU A 458 -41.33 -4.60 10.44
N ARG A 459 -42.52 -4.60 11.05
CA ARG A 459 -42.75 -3.99 12.36
C ARG A 459 -41.85 -4.59 13.44
N GLN A 460 -41.69 -5.91 13.46
CA GLN A 460 -40.79 -6.59 14.39
C GLN A 460 -39.33 -6.18 14.13
N CYS A 461 -38.88 -6.20 12.89
CA CYS A 461 -37.52 -5.76 12.53
C CYS A 461 -37.25 -4.32 12.96
N LEU A 462 -38.16 -3.38 12.66
CA LEU A 462 -38.01 -1.99 13.06
C LEU A 462 -38.01 -1.88 14.59
N THR A 463 -38.83 -2.66 15.30
CA THR A 463 -38.79 -2.71 16.77
C THR A 463 -37.43 -3.16 17.30
N ASP A 464 -36.85 -4.20 16.71
CA ASP A 464 -35.53 -4.71 17.10
C ASP A 464 -34.41 -3.71 16.76
N SER A 465 -34.58 -2.98 15.65
CA SER A 465 -33.66 -1.93 15.17
C SER A 465 -33.72 -0.62 15.98
N GLN A 466 -34.66 -0.48 16.93
CA GLN A 466 -34.72 0.70 17.80
C GLN A 466 -33.42 0.87 18.61
N SER A 467 -32.81 -0.24 19.01
CA SER A 467 -31.60 -0.24 19.83
C SER A 467 -30.32 0.14 19.06
N SER A 468 -30.34 0.00 17.72
CA SER A 468 -29.21 0.31 16.85
C SER A 468 -29.31 1.67 16.16
N ASN A 469 -30.45 2.34 16.28
CA ASN A 469 -30.65 3.71 15.78
C ASN A 469 -30.40 4.71 16.90
N SER A 470 -29.67 5.77 16.59
CA SER A 470 -29.27 6.81 17.55
C SER A 470 -30.40 7.77 17.91
N SER A 471 -31.58 7.65 17.27
CA SER A 471 -32.74 8.49 17.49
C SER A 471 -33.98 7.69 17.92
N ARG A 472 -34.76 8.24 18.86
CA ARG A 472 -36.09 7.75 19.28
C ARG A 472 -37.20 8.26 18.36
N TYR A 473 -36.87 9.15 17.41
CA TYR A 473 -37.78 9.73 16.44
C TYR A 473 -37.62 9.05 15.09
N ALA A 474 -38.71 8.80 14.39
CA ALA A 474 -38.72 8.03 13.15
C ALA A 474 -37.89 8.68 12.04
N ALA A 475 -38.04 10.00 11.85
CA ALA A 475 -37.25 10.80 10.90
C ALA A 475 -35.76 10.94 11.30
N GLY A 476 -35.37 10.50 12.50
CA GLY A 476 -33.96 10.44 12.90
C GLY A 476 -33.28 9.11 12.55
N TRP A 477 -33.99 8.16 11.94
CA TRP A 477 -33.44 6.85 11.61
C TRP A 477 -32.76 6.88 10.25
N THR A 478 -31.50 6.48 10.20
CA THR A 478 -30.71 6.46 8.97
C THR A 478 -30.63 5.06 8.37
N GLN A 479 -30.94 4.01 9.13
CA GLN A 479 -30.86 2.64 8.64
C GLN A 479 -31.93 1.70 9.22
N ALA A 480 -32.35 0.74 8.40
CA ALA A 480 -33.12 -0.41 8.83
C ALA A 480 -32.70 -1.67 8.04
N ILE A 481 -32.26 -2.71 8.76
CA ILE A 481 -31.74 -3.96 8.19
C ILE A 481 -32.59 -5.14 8.67
N CYS A 482 -33.40 -5.67 7.77
CA CYS A 482 -34.45 -6.65 8.04
C CYS A 482 -34.17 -8.02 7.39
N TYR A 483 -32.94 -8.53 7.45
CA TYR A 483 -32.60 -9.86 6.93
C TYR A 483 -33.05 -11.03 7.83
N GLY A 484 -33.23 -10.78 9.13
CA GLY A 484 -33.69 -11.80 10.08
C GLY A 484 -35.18 -12.12 10.00
N VAL A 485 -35.94 -11.36 9.22
CA VAL A 485 -37.40 -11.48 9.08
C VAL A 485 -37.81 -11.55 7.62
N ARG A 486 -39.03 -12.01 7.35
CA ARG A 486 -39.58 -12.16 5.99
C ARG A 486 -40.61 -11.07 5.71
N VAL A 487 -40.20 -9.98 5.06
CA VAL A 487 -41.06 -8.83 4.79
C VAL A 487 -41.98 -9.12 3.60
N ALA A 488 -43.27 -8.86 3.74
CA ALA A 488 -44.28 -9.06 2.69
C ALA A 488 -44.96 -7.75 2.25
N ASP A 489 -44.86 -6.67 3.02
CA ASP A 489 -45.40 -5.35 2.70
C ASP A 489 -44.51 -4.24 3.32
N LEU A 490 -44.22 -3.19 2.55
CA LEU A 490 -43.40 -2.05 2.96
C LEU A 490 -44.23 -0.86 3.48
N SER A 491 -45.56 -0.96 3.47
CA SER A 491 -46.45 0.13 3.88
C SER A 491 -46.21 0.57 5.33
N GLY A 492 -46.07 1.87 5.54
CA GLY A 492 -45.71 2.51 6.80
C GLY A 492 -44.21 2.75 6.96
N LEU A 493 -43.36 2.23 6.07
CA LEU A 493 -41.93 2.57 6.05
C LEU A 493 -41.70 4.03 5.65
N GLU A 494 -42.64 4.68 4.94
CA GLU A 494 -42.61 6.11 4.62
C GLU A 494 -42.56 7.03 5.85
N GLN A 495 -42.84 6.52 7.05
CA GLN A 495 -42.70 7.27 8.31
C GLN A 495 -41.22 7.47 8.71
N PHE A 496 -40.28 6.79 8.04
CA PHE A 496 -38.84 6.87 8.25
C PHE A 496 -38.19 7.46 7.00
N ASP A 497 -38.54 8.71 6.69
CA ASP A 497 -38.18 9.44 5.47
C ASP A 497 -36.67 9.73 5.33
N ASN A 498 -35.94 9.77 6.43
CA ASN A 498 -34.50 9.98 6.46
C ASN A 498 -33.65 8.70 6.32
N LEU A 499 -34.27 7.56 5.99
CA LEU A 499 -33.52 6.32 5.78
C LEU A 499 -32.53 6.48 4.61
N GLN A 500 -31.26 6.24 4.93
CA GLN A 500 -30.16 6.20 3.97
C GLN A 500 -29.90 4.77 3.51
N LEU A 501 -30.08 3.79 4.39
CA LEU A 501 -29.95 2.37 4.08
C LEU A 501 -31.24 1.63 4.45
N PHE A 502 -31.81 0.93 3.47
CA PHE A 502 -32.85 -0.05 3.73
C PHE A 502 -32.47 -1.40 3.14
N ALA A 503 -32.53 -2.44 3.96
CA ALA A 503 -32.26 -3.80 3.53
C ALA A 503 -33.30 -4.77 4.07
N ALA A 504 -33.79 -5.70 3.24
CA ALA A 504 -34.80 -6.66 3.68
C ALA A 504 -34.77 -7.98 2.90
N MET A 505 -35.07 -9.08 3.59
CA MET A 505 -35.45 -10.34 2.96
C MET A 505 -36.96 -10.35 2.67
N VAL A 506 -37.33 -10.66 1.43
CA VAL A 506 -38.69 -10.51 0.91
C VAL A 506 -39.37 -11.86 0.70
N ASP A 507 -40.65 -11.99 1.08
CA ASP A 507 -41.43 -13.24 1.01
C ASP A 507 -42.73 -13.11 0.18
N ALA A 508 -43.06 -11.93 -0.33
CA ALA A 508 -44.22 -11.68 -1.20
C ALA A 508 -43.92 -10.57 -2.21
N ASP A 509 -44.79 -10.39 -3.21
CA ASP A 509 -44.67 -9.30 -4.18
C ASP A 509 -44.64 -7.93 -3.48
N LEU A 510 -43.67 -7.07 -3.84
CA LEU A 510 -43.53 -5.76 -3.23
C LEU A 510 -43.83 -4.60 -4.20
N ASP A 511 -44.43 -3.57 -3.62
CA ASP A 511 -44.59 -2.25 -4.24
C ASP A 511 -43.48 -1.31 -3.72
N LEU A 512 -42.65 -0.80 -4.62
CA LEU A 512 -41.53 0.08 -4.29
C LEU A 512 -41.92 1.57 -4.21
N SER A 513 -43.20 1.91 -4.32
CA SER A 513 -43.69 3.30 -4.28
C SER A 513 -43.30 4.04 -3.00
N VAL A 514 -43.09 3.33 -1.89
CA VAL A 514 -42.64 3.88 -0.61
C VAL A 514 -41.32 4.65 -0.73
N PHE A 515 -40.43 4.23 -1.65
CA PHE A 515 -39.13 4.86 -1.83
C PHE A 515 -39.19 6.17 -2.60
N ALA A 516 -40.31 6.50 -3.27
CA ALA A 516 -40.41 7.71 -4.08
C ALA A 516 -40.15 8.99 -3.27
N GLY A 517 -40.59 9.03 -2.00
CA GLY A 517 -40.39 10.16 -1.08
C GLY A 517 -39.11 10.11 -0.24
N MET A 518 -38.29 9.05 -0.35
CA MET A 518 -37.09 8.90 0.47
C MET A 518 -35.87 9.54 -0.21
N GLU A 519 -35.77 10.87 -0.13
CA GLU A 519 -34.72 11.67 -0.80
C GLU A 519 -33.31 11.34 -0.29
N ASN A 520 -33.20 10.87 0.95
CA ASN A 520 -31.94 10.53 1.60
C ASN A 520 -31.48 9.09 1.37
N LEU A 521 -32.20 8.28 0.58
CA LEU A 521 -31.80 6.90 0.30
C LEU A 521 -30.49 6.85 -0.50
N ARG A 522 -29.53 6.04 -0.03
CA ARG A 522 -28.19 5.87 -0.60
C ARG A 522 -27.84 4.40 -0.85
N ALA A 523 -28.41 3.50 -0.06
CA ALA A 523 -28.27 2.06 -0.21
C ALA A 523 -29.64 1.36 -0.09
N LEU A 524 -29.96 0.53 -1.08
CA LEU A 524 -31.15 -0.31 -1.07
C LEU A 524 -30.75 -1.76 -1.34
N ASP A 525 -31.11 -2.68 -0.46
CA ASP A 525 -30.85 -4.12 -0.64
C ASP A 525 -32.08 -4.99 -0.38
N LEU A 526 -32.72 -5.47 -1.44
CA LEU A 526 -33.88 -6.33 -1.35
C LEU A 526 -33.58 -7.66 -2.04
N TYR A 527 -33.67 -8.76 -1.29
CA TYR A 527 -33.54 -10.09 -1.87
C TYR A 527 -34.70 -11.02 -1.50
N ALA A 528 -35.12 -11.86 -2.44
CA ALA A 528 -36.16 -12.86 -2.17
C ALA A 528 -35.65 -14.00 -1.27
N ALA A 529 -36.48 -14.42 -0.31
CA ALA A 529 -36.23 -15.59 0.52
C ALA A 529 -35.89 -16.82 -0.33
N THR A 530 -34.95 -17.66 0.12
CA THR A 530 -34.39 -18.75 -0.68
C THR A 530 -35.44 -19.72 -1.24
N ASP A 531 -36.48 -20.02 -0.47
CA ASP A 531 -37.60 -20.90 -0.84
C ASP A 531 -38.65 -20.22 -1.72
N ARG A 532 -38.51 -18.92 -2.01
CA ARG A 532 -39.42 -18.12 -2.85
C ARG A 532 -38.75 -17.48 -4.07
N ARG A 533 -37.47 -17.82 -4.34
CA ARG A 533 -36.73 -17.29 -5.49
C ARG A 533 -37.44 -17.65 -6.80
N GLY A 534 -37.69 -16.63 -7.63
CA GLY A 534 -38.41 -16.78 -8.90
C GLY A 534 -39.94 -16.76 -8.79
N GLU A 535 -40.49 -16.66 -7.58
CA GLU A 535 -41.94 -16.47 -7.35
C GLU A 535 -42.31 -15.04 -6.98
N VAL A 536 -41.37 -14.31 -6.35
CA VAL A 536 -41.57 -12.94 -5.88
C VAL A 536 -41.20 -11.94 -6.96
N THR A 537 -42.02 -10.90 -7.10
CA THR A 537 -41.80 -9.78 -8.03
C THR A 537 -41.80 -8.43 -7.31
N VAL A 538 -41.19 -7.44 -7.94
CA VAL A 538 -41.30 -6.03 -7.54
C VAL A 538 -42.02 -5.20 -8.59
N SER A 539 -42.74 -4.17 -8.14
CA SER A 539 -43.46 -3.21 -8.98
C SER A 539 -43.10 -1.75 -8.62
N ASN A 540 -43.48 -0.81 -9.49
CA ASN A 540 -43.23 0.63 -9.32
C ASN A 540 -41.75 1.06 -9.20
N LEU A 541 -40.87 0.40 -9.95
CA LEU A 541 -39.43 0.68 -10.02
C LEU A 541 -39.07 2.14 -10.37
N SER A 542 -39.97 2.86 -11.03
CA SER A 542 -39.78 4.29 -11.32
C SER A 542 -39.64 5.14 -10.06
N ALA A 543 -40.08 4.65 -8.89
CA ALA A 543 -39.84 5.29 -7.59
C ALA A 543 -38.36 5.42 -7.22
N LEU A 544 -37.47 4.65 -7.88
CA LEU A 544 -36.03 4.71 -7.68
C LEU A 544 -35.32 5.59 -8.73
N ALA A 545 -36.00 5.99 -9.80
CA ALA A 545 -35.36 6.59 -10.98
C ALA A 545 -34.73 7.98 -10.74
N ASP A 546 -35.14 8.68 -9.67
CA ASP A 546 -34.65 9.99 -9.24
C ASP A 546 -33.70 9.93 -8.04
N LYS A 547 -33.40 8.72 -7.53
CA LYS A 547 -32.52 8.49 -6.38
C LYS A 547 -31.04 8.50 -6.81
N THR A 548 -30.65 9.60 -7.44
CA THR A 548 -29.33 9.78 -8.09
C THR A 548 -28.14 9.62 -7.15
N GLU A 549 -28.36 9.76 -5.84
CA GLU A 549 -27.37 9.56 -4.79
C GLU A 549 -27.23 8.09 -4.32
N LEU A 550 -27.96 7.14 -4.91
CA LEU A 550 -27.76 5.71 -4.64
C LEU A 550 -26.35 5.29 -5.09
N TYR A 551 -25.58 4.75 -4.15
CA TYR A 551 -24.28 4.12 -4.43
C TYR A 551 -24.35 2.58 -4.36
N TYR A 552 -25.32 2.03 -3.62
CA TYR A 552 -25.57 0.59 -3.52
C TYR A 552 -27.00 0.24 -3.93
N LEU A 553 -27.15 -0.67 -4.89
CA LEU A 553 -28.43 -1.21 -5.31
C LEU A 553 -28.38 -2.73 -5.42
N GLY A 554 -28.99 -3.41 -4.46
CA GLY A 554 -29.27 -4.83 -4.47
C GLY A 554 -30.75 -5.11 -4.69
N LEU A 555 -31.08 -5.77 -5.79
CA LEU A 555 -32.44 -6.23 -6.10
C LEU A 555 -32.33 -7.67 -6.61
N GLN A 556 -32.13 -8.66 -5.72
CA GLN A 556 -31.75 -10.03 -6.10
C GLN A 556 -32.94 -10.99 -6.05
N TYR A 557 -33.12 -11.79 -7.10
CA TYR A 557 -34.19 -12.80 -7.21
C TYR A 557 -35.63 -12.25 -7.10
N LEU A 558 -35.86 -11.03 -7.56
CA LEU A 558 -37.14 -10.30 -7.46
C LEU A 558 -37.92 -10.22 -8.78
N GLY A 559 -37.70 -11.17 -9.68
CA GLY A 559 -38.43 -11.24 -10.96
C GLY A 559 -38.26 -10.03 -11.86
N LEU A 560 -37.15 -9.28 -11.71
CA LEU A 560 -36.91 -8.03 -12.43
C LEU A 560 -36.70 -8.27 -13.93
N THR A 561 -37.48 -7.61 -14.78
CA THR A 561 -37.38 -7.73 -16.26
C THR A 561 -36.91 -6.45 -16.94
N ASP A 562 -37.24 -5.29 -16.34
CA ASP A 562 -36.90 -3.95 -16.83
C ASP A 562 -36.03 -3.23 -15.78
N ILE A 563 -34.87 -2.75 -16.21
CA ILE A 563 -33.91 -2.00 -15.40
C ILE A 563 -33.67 -0.59 -15.93
N SER A 564 -34.55 -0.07 -16.79
CA SER A 564 -34.43 1.25 -17.42
C SER A 564 -34.28 2.40 -16.40
N PHE A 565 -34.84 2.25 -15.20
CA PHE A 565 -34.70 3.22 -14.11
C PHE A 565 -33.25 3.44 -13.64
N ILE A 566 -32.36 2.46 -13.85
CA ILE A 566 -30.96 2.53 -13.41
C ILE A 566 -30.15 3.54 -14.23
N ALA A 567 -30.58 3.87 -15.46
CA ALA A 567 -29.79 4.71 -16.38
C ALA A 567 -29.42 6.10 -15.83
N ASN A 568 -30.18 6.63 -14.86
CA ASN A 568 -29.93 7.94 -14.23
C ASN A 568 -29.14 7.85 -12.92
N LEU A 569 -28.86 6.65 -12.42
CA LEU A 569 -28.22 6.42 -11.13
C LEU A 569 -26.70 6.41 -11.26
N VAL A 570 -26.15 7.57 -11.63
CA VAL A 570 -24.75 7.73 -12.04
C VAL A 570 -23.73 7.53 -10.91
N ASN A 571 -24.19 7.57 -9.65
CA ASN A 571 -23.37 7.36 -8.45
C ASN A 571 -23.32 5.90 -8.00
N LEU A 572 -23.98 4.96 -8.70
CA LEU A 572 -23.94 3.54 -8.33
C LEU A 572 -22.52 2.99 -8.43
N GLU A 573 -22.04 2.45 -7.31
CA GLU A 573 -20.75 1.76 -7.18
C GLU A 573 -20.95 0.24 -7.11
N ILE A 574 -21.99 -0.21 -6.41
CA ILE A 574 -22.30 -1.63 -6.20
C ILE A 574 -23.70 -1.93 -6.72
N VAL A 575 -23.78 -2.85 -7.68
CA VAL A 575 -25.02 -3.24 -8.34
C VAL A 575 -25.17 -4.76 -8.30
N MET A 576 -26.15 -5.24 -7.54
CA MET A 576 -26.46 -6.67 -7.39
C MET A 576 -27.84 -6.97 -7.97
N LEU A 577 -27.86 -7.54 -9.18
CA LEU A 577 -29.10 -7.86 -9.91
C LEU A 577 -29.26 -9.36 -10.14
N ASN A 578 -28.50 -10.20 -9.43
CA ASN A 578 -28.47 -11.63 -9.66
C ASN A 578 -29.84 -12.30 -9.48
N GLY A 579 -30.11 -13.32 -10.31
CA GLY A 579 -31.32 -14.12 -10.23
C GLY A 579 -32.58 -13.50 -10.85
N ASN A 580 -32.43 -12.45 -11.66
CA ASN A 580 -33.53 -11.77 -12.32
C ASN A 580 -33.56 -12.02 -13.85
N PRO A 581 -34.75 -12.24 -14.44
CA PRO A 581 -34.90 -12.45 -15.90
C PRO A 581 -34.87 -11.13 -16.69
N ILE A 582 -33.74 -10.41 -16.65
CA ILE A 582 -33.59 -9.09 -17.28
C ILE A 582 -33.57 -9.22 -18.81
N ALA A 583 -34.41 -8.42 -19.48
CA ALA A 583 -34.54 -8.47 -20.94
C ALA A 583 -33.57 -7.53 -21.69
N ASP A 584 -33.27 -6.37 -21.10
CA ASP A 584 -32.41 -5.34 -21.69
C ASP A 584 -31.39 -4.84 -20.66
N PHE A 585 -30.11 -5.07 -20.95
CA PHE A 585 -28.99 -4.64 -20.11
C PHE A 585 -28.38 -3.30 -20.54
N SER A 586 -28.87 -2.70 -21.62
CA SER A 586 -28.34 -1.42 -22.11
C SER A 586 -28.33 -0.26 -21.10
N PRO A 587 -29.26 -0.17 -20.13
CA PRO A 587 -29.21 0.85 -19.08
C PRO A 587 -27.97 0.77 -18.16
N LEU A 588 -27.27 -0.38 -18.11
CA LEU A 588 -26.05 -0.54 -17.31
C LEU A 588 -24.81 0.02 -18.01
N TYR A 589 -24.82 0.02 -19.34
CA TYR A 589 -23.62 0.34 -20.11
C TYR A 589 -23.27 1.83 -19.93
N GLY A 590 -22.09 2.10 -19.38
CA GLY A 590 -21.58 3.47 -19.23
C GLY A 590 -21.96 4.17 -17.92
N LEU A 591 -22.48 3.43 -16.92
CA LEU A 591 -22.53 3.97 -15.54
C LEU A 591 -21.09 4.20 -15.06
N PRO A 592 -20.72 5.44 -14.69
CA PRO A 592 -19.31 5.83 -14.55
C PRO A 592 -18.67 5.35 -13.25
N ALA A 593 -19.47 5.13 -12.19
CA ALA A 593 -18.97 4.82 -10.86
C ALA A 593 -18.99 3.32 -10.49
N VAL A 594 -19.65 2.46 -11.30
CA VAL A 594 -19.86 1.05 -10.93
C VAL A 594 -18.53 0.32 -10.85
N ALA A 595 -18.22 -0.17 -9.65
CA ALA A 595 -17.04 -0.94 -9.32
C ALA A 595 -17.33 -2.42 -9.10
N ASN A 596 -18.49 -2.75 -8.52
CA ASN A 596 -18.90 -4.13 -8.28
C ASN A 596 -20.24 -4.42 -8.97
N LEU A 597 -20.23 -5.34 -9.92
CA LEU A 597 -21.41 -5.71 -10.70
C LEU A 597 -21.66 -7.22 -10.60
N ASN A 598 -22.83 -7.60 -10.07
CA ASN A 598 -23.27 -8.99 -10.01
C ASN A 598 -24.50 -9.22 -10.90
N LEU A 599 -24.28 -9.95 -12.00
CA LEU A 599 -25.30 -10.36 -12.97
C LEU A 599 -25.46 -11.88 -13.01
N SER A 600 -25.18 -12.57 -11.89
CA SER A 600 -25.29 -14.03 -11.83
C SER A 600 -26.73 -14.50 -12.07
N ALA A 601 -26.94 -15.59 -12.81
CA ALA A 601 -28.28 -16.13 -13.10
C ALA A 601 -29.27 -15.10 -13.66
N THR A 602 -28.80 -14.17 -14.51
CA THR A 602 -29.64 -13.17 -15.18
C THR A 602 -29.88 -13.45 -16.66
N GLN A 603 -29.25 -14.50 -17.20
CA GLN A 603 -29.18 -14.77 -18.65
C GLN A 603 -28.42 -13.67 -19.40
N PHE A 604 -27.45 -13.01 -18.75
CA PHE A 604 -26.66 -11.95 -19.36
C PHE A 604 -25.95 -12.47 -20.63
N PRO A 605 -26.13 -11.88 -21.83
CA PRO A 605 -25.57 -12.45 -23.05
C PRO A 605 -24.04 -12.36 -23.11
N ALA A 606 -23.35 -13.44 -23.51
CA ALA A 606 -21.88 -13.47 -23.60
C ALA A 606 -21.31 -12.35 -24.51
N ALA A 607 -21.95 -12.08 -25.65
CA ALA A 607 -21.54 -11.00 -26.55
C ALA A 607 -21.65 -9.60 -25.92
N ALA A 608 -22.54 -9.43 -24.95
CA ALA A 608 -22.77 -8.16 -24.27
C ALA A 608 -21.72 -7.83 -23.20
N ILE A 609 -20.91 -8.80 -22.76
CA ILE A 609 -19.79 -8.57 -21.82
C ILE A 609 -18.86 -7.47 -22.37
N SER A 610 -18.61 -7.46 -23.68
CA SER A 610 -17.77 -6.46 -24.33
C SER A 610 -18.30 -5.02 -24.21
N ASN A 611 -19.62 -4.83 -24.04
CA ASN A 611 -20.23 -3.51 -23.85
C ASN A 611 -19.92 -2.91 -22.47
N LEU A 612 -19.45 -3.71 -21.51
CA LEU A 612 -19.03 -3.24 -20.19
C LEU A 612 -17.65 -2.57 -20.21
N SER A 613 -16.91 -2.64 -21.33
CA SER A 613 -15.55 -2.09 -21.45
C SER A 613 -15.44 -0.58 -21.22
N GLY A 614 -16.56 0.16 -21.32
CA GLY A 614 -16.62 1.59 -21.01
C GLY A 614 -16.70 1.93 -19.52
N MET A 615 -16.91 0.94 -18.65
CA MET A 615 -17.04 1.12 -17.20
C MET A 615 -15.66 1.11 -16.56
N THR A 616 -14.99 2.27 -16.53
CA THR A 616 -13.56 2.38 -16.16
C THR A 616 -13.26 2.09 -14.69
N GLN A 617 -14.28 2.06 -13.83
CA GLN A 617 -14.15 1.75 -12.41
C GLN A 617 -14.48 0.29 -12.07
N LEU A 618 -14.93 -0.51 -13.04
CA LEU A 618 -15.43 -1.87 -12.83
C LEU A 618 -14.29 -2.84 -12.44
N SER A 619 -14.05 -3.00 -11.15
CA SER A 619 -13.01 -3.89 -10.59
C SER A 619 -13.51 -5.30 -10.32
N SER A 620 -14.79 -5.50 -10.00
CA SER A 620 -15.36 -6.82 -9.68
C SER A 620 -16.57 -7.13 -10.55
N LEU A 621 -16.50 -8.22 -11.31
CA LEU A 621 -17.56 -8.68 -12.21
C LEU A 621 -17.95 -10.13 -11.90
N THR A 622 -19.18 -10.32 -11.40
CA THR A 622 -19.75 -11.64 -11.10
C THR A 622 -20.80 -12.03 -12.13
N LEU A 623 -20.55 -13.16 -12.80
CA LEU A 623 -21.27 -13.67 -13.97
C LEU A 623 -21.66 -15.15 -13.83
N SER A 624 -21.76 -15.65 -12.61
CA SER A 624 -22.05 -17.06 -12.31
C SER A 624 -23.42 -17.51 -12.81
N SER A 625 -23.59 -18.80 -13.12
CA SER A 625 -24.91 -19.39 -13.40
C SER A 625 -25.69 -18.76 -14.58
N ASN A 626 -25.01 -18.19 -15.57
CA ASN A 626 -25.62 -17.64 -16.80
C ASN A 626 -25.71 -18.65 -17.95
N GLY A 627 -25.16 -19.85 -17.77
CA GLY A 627 -25.19 -20.92 -18.77
C GLY A 627 -24.19 -20.72 -19.92
N TYR A 628 -23.11 -19.95 -19.71
CA TYR A 628 -22.07 -19.77 -20.71
C TYR A 628 -21.40 -21.09 -21.05
N THR A 629 -21.12 -21.32 -22.34
CA THR A 629 -20.45 -22.53 -22.83
C THR A 629 -19.09 -22.23 -23.45
N ASP A 630 -18.99 -21.11 -24.17
CA ASP A 630 -17.76 -20.63 -24.80
C ASP A 630 -17.67 -19.11 -24.65
N LEU A 631 -16.52 -18.63 -24.19
CA LEU A 631 -16.18 -17.22 -24.00
C LEU A 631 -14.87 -16.83 -24.70
N SER A 632 -14.32 -17.67 -25.57
CA SER A 632 -13.03 -17.46 -26.24
C SER A 632 -12.98 -16.21 -27.13
N GLY A 633 -14.13 -15.79 -27.68
CA GLY A 633 -14.26 -14.60 -28.54
C GLY A 633 -14.72 -13.33 -27.81
N VAL A 634 -14.76 -13.33 -26.48
CA VAL A 634 -15.24 -12.20 -25.67
C VAL A 634 -14.08 -11.29 -25.29
N THR A 635 -14.27 -9.98 -25.44
CA THR A 635 -13.39 -8.95 -24.85
C THR A 635 -13.91 -8.61 -23.46
N PHE A 636 -13.08 -8.78 -22.44
CA PHE A 636 -13.39 -8.44 -21.06
C PHE A 636 -13.01 -6.98 -20.78
N PRO A 637 -13.70 -6.29 -19.85
CA PRO A 637 -13.36 -4.92 -19.49
C PRO A 637 -11.98 -4.82 -18.86
N THR A 638 -11.19 -3.82 -19.27
CA THR A 638 -9.79 -3.67 -18.84
C THR A 638 -9.62 -3.49 -17.34
N ALA A 639 -10.53 -2.76 -16.69
CA ALA A 639 -10.46 -2.43 -15.26
C ALA A 639 -10.77 -3.60 -14.31
N VAL A 640 -11.23 -4.75 -14.81
CA VAL A 640 -11.64 -5.88 -13.98
C VAL A 640 -10.42 -6.54 -13.32
N GLU A 641 -10.43 -6.55 -11.98
CA GLU A 641 -9.46 -7.21 -11.11
C GLU A 641 -9.96 -8.58 -10.64
N TYR A 642 -11.27 -8.72 -10.41
CA TYR A 642 -11.93 -9.91 -9.90
C TYR A 642 -13.04 -10.38 -10.84
N LEU A 643 -12.88 -11.57 -11.44
CA LEU A 643 -13.83 -12.14 -12.38
C LEU A 643 -14.38 -13.48 -11.87
N VAL A 644 -15.69 -13.53 -11.62
CA VAL A 644 -16.36 -14.74 -11.13
C VAL A 644 -17.29 -15.30 -12.22
N LEU A 645 -16.95 -16.49 -12.71
CA LEU A 645 -17.63 -17.22 -13.79
C LEU A 645 -18.11 -18.63 -13.34
N SER A 646 -18.23 -18.84 -12.03
CA SER A 646 -18.59 -20.15 -11.47
C SER A 646 -19.98 -20.65 -11.87
N ASN A 647 -20.20 -21.97 -11.82
CA ASN A 647 -21.50 -22.61 -12.07
C ASN A 647 -22.06 -22.32 -13.48
N ASN A 648 -21.21 -22.19 -14.50
CA ASN A 648 -21.62 -22.10 -15.90
C ASN A 648 -21.46 -23.47 -16.58
N GLN A 649 -21.34 -23.49 -17.91
CA GLN A 649 -21.11 -24.69 -18.74
C GLN A 649 -19.85 -24.52 -19.59
N ILE A 650 -18.88 -23.74 -19.10
CA ILE A 650 -17.66 -23.34 -19.83
C ILE A 650 -16.73 -24.55 -19.94
N THR A 651 -16.32 -24.90 -21.16
CA THR A 651 -15.47 -26.09 -21.40
C THR A 651 -13.98 -25.80 -21.54
N ALA A 652 -13.61 -24.55 -21.83
CA ALA A 652 -12.23 -24.06 -21.93
C ALA A 652 -12.14 -22.65 -21.36
N ALA A 653 -11.02 -22.32 -20.69
CA ALA A 653 -10.89 -21.03 -20.03
C ALA A 653 -10.95 -19.88 -21.05
N PRO A 654 -11.59 -18.75 -20.70
CA PRO A 654 -11.68 -17.60 -21.59
C PRO A 654 -10.29 -16.97 -21.84
N ASN A 655 -10.12 -16.35 -23.00
CA ASN A 655 -9.00 -15.44 -23.22
C ASN A 655 -9.28 -14.12 -22.49
N VAL A 656 -8.51 -13.83 -21.45
CA VAL A 656 -8.68 -12.66 -20.58
C VAL A 656 -7.60 -11.58 -20.81
N SER A 657 -6.84 -11.65 -21.90
CA SER A 657 -5.77 -10.68 -22.23
C SER A 657 -6.23 -9.22 -22.31
N SER A 658 -7.53 -8.97 -22.44
CA SER A 658 -8.12 -7.63 -22.43
C SER A 658 -8.35 -7.06 -21.02
N ALA A 659 -8.43 -7.93 -20.00
CA ALA A 659 -8.52 -7.57 -18.59
C ALA A 659 -7.10 -7.44 -17.99
N GLU A 660 -6.39 -6.37 -18.38
CA GLU A 660 -4.97 -6.15 -18.05
C GLU A 660 -4.68 -6.12 -16.54
N TYR A 661 -5.68 -5.76 -15.73
CA TYR A 661 -5.56 -5.68 -14.27
C TYR A 661 -6.10 -6.92 -13.52
N LEU A 662 -6.41 -8.01 -14.22
CA LEU A 662 -7.00 -9.19 -13.60
C LEU A 662 -6.06 -9.82 -12.56
N LEU A 663 -6.51 -9.89 -11.31
CA LEU A 663 -5.83 -10.48 -10.16
C LEU A 663 -6.44 -11.83 -9.75
N SER A 664 -7.74 -12.01 -9.95
CA SER A 664 -8.46 -13.20 -9.53
C SER A 664 -9.49 -13.65 -10.56
N ILE A 665 -9.50 -14.95 -10.83
CA ILE A 665 -10.54 -15.59 -11.64
C ILE A 665 -11.10 -16.83 -10.94
N ASN A 666 -12.43 -16.92 -10.88
CA ASN A 666 -13.15 -18.08 -10.37
C ASN A 666 -13.97 -18.74 -11.48
N LEU A 667 -13.56 -19.94 -11.88
CA LEU A 667 -14.18 -20.81 -12.89
C LEU A 667 -14.77 -22.09 -12.29
N ARG A 668 -14.95 -22.14 -10.97
CA ARG A 668 -15.44 -23.30 -10.23
C ARG A 668 -16.77 -23.86 -10.77
N ASN A 669 -17.01 -25.16 -10.67
CA ASN A 669 -18.24 -25.82 -11.10
C ASN A 669 -18.55 -25.56 -12.59
N ASN A 670 -17.55 -25.73 -13.45
CA ASN A 670 -17.69 -25.73 -14.91
C ASN A 670 -17.12 -27.04 -15.48
N PRO A 671 -17.60 -27.55 -16.62
CA PRO A 671 -17.00 -28.71 -17.30
C PRO A 671 -15.69 -28.33 -18.02
N LEU A 672 -14.81 -27.58 -17.34
CA LEU A 672 -13.58 -27.00 -17.85
C LEU A 672 -12.52 -28.09 -18.05
N THR A 673 -11.88 -28.13 -19.22
CA THR A 673 -10.87 -29.16 -19.59
C THR A 673 -9.48 -28.59 -19.85
N THR A 674 -9.34 -27.28 -20.02
CA THR A 674 -8.06 -26.60 -20.27
C THR A 674 -8.10 -25.16 -19.72
N ILE A 675 -6.93 -24.70 -19.26
CA ILE A 675 -6.71 -23.35 -18.71
C ILE A 675 -5.67 -22.53 -19.50
N ASP A 676 -5.16 -23.04 -20.63
CA ASP A 676 -4.03 -22.47 -21.38
C ASP A 676 -4.24 -20.99 -21.78
N ALA A 677 -5.49 -20.59 -22.04
CA ALA A 677 -5.82 -19.22 -22.39
C ALA A 677 -5.48 -18.20 -21.28
N LEU A 678 -5.41 -18.65 -20.02
CA LEU A 678 -5.09 -17.83 -18.86
C LEU A 678 -3.60 -17.52 -18.73
N ILE A 679 -2.71 -18.18 -19.50
CA ILE A 679 -1.26 -17.87 -19.53
C ILE A 679 -1.03 -16.38 -19.88
N SER A 680 -1.96 -15.77 -20.62
CA SER A 680 -1.90 -14.35 -20.96
C SER A 680 -2.18 -13.39 -19.79
N ALA A 681 -2.70 -13.88 -18.67
CA ALA A 681 -3.05 -13.08 -17.48
C ALA A 681 -1.84 -12.92 -16.55
N THR A 682 -0.87 -12.08 -16.93
CA THR A 682 0.42 -11.98 -16.24
C THR A 682 0.35 -11.44 -14.80
N ASN A 683 -0.77 -10.84 -14.40
CA ASN A 683 -0.99 -10.31 -13.05
C ASN A 683 -1.86 -11.24 -12.18
N LEU A 684 -2.28 -12.39 -12.70
CA LEU A 684 -3.19 -13.30 -12.01
C LEU A 684 -2.53 -13.91 -10.76
N GLN A 685 -3.16 -13.73 -9.61
CA GLN A 685 -2.69 -14.21 -8.31
C GLN A 685 -3.57 -15.34 -7.77
N ILE A 686 -4.89 -15.30 -8.04
CA ILE A 686 -5.86 -16.24 -7.48
C ILE A 686 -6.60 -16.96 -8.61
N LEU A 687 -6.50 -18.29 -8.66
CA LEU A 687 -7.19 -19.14 -9.60
C LEU A 687 -8.03 -20.20 -8.88
N ASP A 688 -9.36 -20.12 -9.02
CA ASP A 688 -10.28 -21.17 -8.55
C ASP A 688 -10.89 -21.92 -9.73
N VAL A 689 -10.47 -23.17 -9.92
CA VAL A 689 -10.96 -24.11 -10.93
C VAL A 689 -11.47 -25.40 -10.27
N GLY A 690 -11.94 -25.31 -9.01
CA GLY A 690 -12.47 -26.45 -8.28
C GLY A 690 -13.74 -27.02 -8.93
N TYR A 691 -13.96 -28.32 -8.75
CA TYR A 691 -15.10 -29.06 -9.26
C TYR A 691 -15.27 -28.89 -10.79
N THR A 692 -14.16 -29.01 -11.51
CA THR A 692 -14.10 -29.00 -12.97
C THR A 692 -13.67 -30.36 -13.53
N GLU A 693 -13.64 -30.49 -14.86
CA GLU A 693 -13.18 -31.71 -15.55
C GLU A 693 -11.68 -31.66 -15.90
N LEU A 694 -10.93 -30.73 -15.29
CA LEU A 694 -9.53 -30.47 -15.61
C LEU A 694 -8.65 -31.67 -15.24
N GLU A 695 -7.84 -32.14 -16.19
CA GLU A 695 -6.87 -33.23 -16.01
C GLU A 695 -5.42 -32.73 -16.06
N ASP A 696 -5.14 -31.77 -16.95
CA ASP A 696 -3.81 -31.19 -17.19
C ASP A 696 -3.74 -29.76 -16.65
N ILE A 697 -2.69 -29.49 -15.88
CA ILE A 697 -2.41 -28.19 -15.25
C ILE A 697 -1.02 -27.66 -15.59
N ALA A 698 -0.38 -28.17 -16.66
CA ALA A 698 0.93 -27.71 -17.10
C ALA A 698 1.00 -26.20 -17.38
N ALA A 699 -0.14 -25.56 -17.69
CA ALA A 699 -0.20 -24.11 -17.87
C ALA A 699 0.07 -23.30 -16.59
N LEU A 700 -0.06 -23.88 -15.40
CA LEU A 700 0.13 -23.16 -14.13
C LEU A 700 1.58 -22.67 -13.95
N SER A 701 2.58 -23.41 -14.43
CA SER A 701 3.98 -23.02 -14.32
C SER A 701 4.30 -21.71 -15.05
N GLU A 702 3.50 -21.36 -16.07
CA GLU A 702 3.64 -20.12 -16.83
C GLU A 702 3.01 -18.89 -16.15
N MET A 703 2.26 -19.10 -15.06
CA MET A 703 1.50 -18.05 -14.37
C MET A 703 2.25 -17.61 -13.11
N SER A 704 3.39 -16.94 -13.31
CA SER A 704 4.41 -16.67 -12.30
C SER A 704 3.99 -15.80 -11.10
N MET A 705 2.79 -15.22 -11.11
CA MET A 705 2.26 -14.38 -10.02
C MET A 705 1.24 -15.11 -9.15
N LEU A 706 0.93 -16.39 -9.43
CA LEU A 706 -0.04 -17.16 -8.65
C LEU A 706 0.42 -17.31 -7.21
N SER A 707 -0.48 -16.96 -6.31
CA SER A 707 -0.34 -17.12 -4.87
C SER A 707 -1.37 -18.11 -4.30
N SER A 708 -2.52 -18.27 -4.97
CA SER A 708 -3.62 -19.10 -4.49
C SER A 708 -4.24 -19.91 -5.63
N VAL A 709 -4.21 -21.24 -5.53
CA VAL A 709 -4.76 -22.14 -6.56
C VAL A 709 -5.67 -23.20 -5.94
N TYR A 710 -6.92 -23.26 -6.42
CA TYR A 710 -7.92 -24.23 -5.97
C TYR A 710 -8.31 -25.18 -7.10
N LEU A 711 -8.00 -26.46 -6.91
CA LEU A 711 -8.19 -27.59 -7.83
C LEU A 711 -9.05 -28.71 -7.21
N GLU A 712 -9.69 -28.45 -6.08
CA GLU A 712 -10.45 -29.48 -5.36
C GLU A 712 -11.55 -30.10 -6.23
N GLY A 713 -11.72 -31.42 -6.18
CA GLY A 713 -12.74 -32.13 -6.95
C GLY A 713 -12.54 -32.13 -8.48
N THR A 714 -11.33 -31.87 -8.96
CA THR A 714 -10.95 -32.02 -10.38
C THR A 714 -10.46 -33.43 -10.72
N ASN A 715 -10.17 -33.69 -12.00
CA ASN A 715 -9.64 -34.98 -12.49
C ASN A 715 -8.10 -35.00 -12.55
N VAL A 716 -7.42 -34.02 -11.95
CA VAL A 716 -5.96 -33.90 -11.93
C VAL A 716 -5.33 -35.13 -11.26
N ARG A 717 -4.24 -35.62 -11.86
CA ARG A 717 -3.44 -36.76 -11.36
C ARG A 717 -2.00 -36.41 -11.04
N SER A 718 -1.47 -35.35 -11.64
CA SER A 718 -0.10 -34.88 -11.43
C SER A 718 -0.12 -33.39 -11.14
N ILE A 719 0.70 -32.99 -10.16
CA ILE A 719 0.86 -31.60 -9.73
C ILE A 719 2.29 -31.11 -9.93
N ALA A 720 3.05 -31.72 -10.85
CA ALA A 720 4.43 -31.33 -11.11
C ALA A 720 4.58 -29.83 -11.44
N ALA A 721 3.61 -29.25 -12.15
CA ALA A 721 3.59 -27.82 -12.48
C ALA A 721 3.49 -26.86 -11.28
N VAL A 722 3.22 -27.39 -10.07
CA VAL A 722 3.15 -26.60 -8.83
C VAL A 722 4.54 -26.28 -8.28
N ALA A 723 5.54 -27.13 -8.56
CA ALA A 723 6.92 -26.90 -8.11
C ALA A 723 7.49 -25.56 -8.62
N ASP A 724 7.03 -25.11 -9.79
CA ASP A 724 7.47 -23.88 -10.45
C ASP A 724 6.74 -22.61 -9.96
N ILE A 725 5.84 -22.69 -8.96
CA ILE A 725 5.00 -21.56 -8.49
C ILE A 725 5.60 -20.89 -7.24
N ASN A 726 6.38 -19.84 -7.49
CA ASN A 726 7.24 -19.17 -6.50
C ASN A 726 6.53 -18.48 -5.32
N TYR A 727 5.30 -18.02 -5.54
CA TYR A 727 4.55 -17.20 -4.56
C TYR A 727 3.38 -17.96 -3.93
N LEU A 728 3.32 -19.28 -4.10
CA LEU A 728 2.20 -20.08 -3.62
C LEU A 728 2.13 -20.04 -2.08
N ILE A 729 1.00 -19.56 -1.59
CA ILE A 729 0.65 -19.50 -0.16
C ILE A 729 -0.61 -20.30 0.15
N GLU A 730 -1.49 -20.47 -0.84
CA GLU A 730 -2.70 -21.28 -0.70
C GLU A 730 -2.83 -22.28 -1.85
N PHE A 731 -2.99 -23.56 -1.52
CA PHE A 731 -3.16 -24.61 -2.53
C PHE A 731 -4.16 -25.67 -2.06
N ASN A 732 -5.13 -26.02 -2.90
CA ASN A 732 -6.13 -27.01 -2.54
C ASN A 732 -6.36 -28.02 -3.66
N ILE A 733 -5.98 -29.28 -3.43
CA ILE A 733 -6.21 -30.41 -4.34
C ILE A 733 -7.11 -31.48 -3.73
N SER A 734 -7.92 -31.11 -2.74
CA SER A 734 -8.75 -32.06 -2.01
C SER A 734 -9.71 -32.80 -2.95
N ASN A 735 -9.94 -34.10 -2.74
CA ASN A 735 -10.82 -34.92 -3.58
C ASN A 735 -10.38 -35.04 -5.06
N THR A 736 -9.07 -35.02 -5.33
CA THR A 736 -8.51 -35.31 -6.66
C THR A 736 -7.97 -36.75 -6.72
N SER A 737 -7.39 -37.14 -7.86
CA SER A 737 -6.72 -38.45 -8.04
C SER A 737 -5.19 -38.34 -7.99
N VAL A 738 -4.67 -37.31 -7.33
CA VAL A 738 -3.22 -37.11 -7.13
C VAL A 738 -2.71 -38.11 -6.10
N THR A 739 -1.61 -38.79 -6.45
CA THR A 739 -0.94 -39.76 -5.57
C THR A 739 0.44 -39.32 -5.12
N ASP A 740 1.02 -38.34 -5.80
CA ASP A 740 2.34 -37.77 -5.46
C ASP A 740 2.17 -36.29 -5.10
N THR A 741 2.41 -35.99 -3.82
CA THR A 741 2.39 -34.65 -3.24
C THR A 741 3.77 -34.03 -3.08
N GLY A 742 4.83 -34.72 -3.52
CA GLY A 742 6.23 -34.25 -3.49
C GLY A 742 6.40 -32.80 -3.96
N PRO A 743 5.81 -32.36 -5.09
CA PRO A 743 5.90 -30.97 -5.55
C PRO A 743 5.42 -29.92 -4.53
N VAL A 744 4.40 -30.23 -3.72
CA VAL A 744 3.91 -29.33 -2.67
C VAL A 744 4.81 -29.40 -1.43
N LEU A 745 5.32 -30.59 -1.10
CA LEU A 745 6.22 -30.78 0.04
C LEU A 745 7.57 -30.09 -0.18
N LEU A 746 8.08 -30.10 -1.41
CA LEU A 746 9.29 -29.36 -1.81
C LEU A 746 9.09 -27.84 -1.69
N HIS A 747 7.88 -27.35 -2.00
CA HIS A 747 7.57 -25.93 -1.81
C HIS A 747 7.56 -25.56 -0.31
N LEU A 748 7.04 -26.44 0.54
CA LEU A 748 6.98 -26.24 1.99
C LEU A 748 8.35 -26.34 2.68
N SER A 749 9.29 -27.12 2.13
CA SER A 749 10.65 -27.23 2.68
C SER A 749 11.52 -26.00 2.42
N ARG A 750 11.17 -25.16 1.45
CA ARG A 750 11.87 -23.91 1.14
C ARG A 750 11.38 -22.76 2.01
N SER A 751 12.30 -21.90 2.48
CA SER A 751 11.91 -20.69 3.18
C SER A 751 11.19 -19.72 2.24
N ASN A 752 9.91 -19.42 2.49
CA ASN A 752 9.16 -18.40 1.75
C ASN A 752 9.17 -17.06 2.53
N PRO A 753 10.04 -16.10 2.20
CA PRO A 753 10.18 -14.84 2.95
C PRO A 753 8.96 -13.90 2.79
N TYR A 754 8.01 -14.24 1.92
CA TYR A 754 6.84 -13.41 1.63
C TYR A 754 5.56 -13.88 2.36
N ALA A 755 5.56 -15.06 2.98
CA ALA A 755 4.38 -15.65 3.58
C ALA A 755 4.38 -15.52 5.11
N THR A 756 3.50 -14.67 5.66
CA THR A 756 3.18 -14.67 7.10
C THR A 756 2.25 -15.82 7.49
N TYR A 757 1.49 -16.36 6.53
CA TYR A 757 0.56 -17.48 6.70
C TYR A 757 0.49 -18.31 5.42
N GLN A 758 0.40 -19.64 5.56
CA GLN A 758 0.33 -20.61 4.46
C GLN A 758 -0.75 -21.67 4.72
N SER A 759 -1.48 -22.09 3.68
CA SER A 759 -2.58 -23.06 3.77
C SER A 759 -2.63 -24.04 2.60
N PHE A 760 -2.37 -25.31 2.87
CA PHE A 760 -2.33 -26.39 1.89
C PHE A 760 -3.35 -27.48 2.26
N SER A 761 -4.35 -27.70 1.40
CA SER A 761 -5.38 -28.73 1.61
C SER A 761 -5.18 -29.92 0.67
N LEU A 762 -4.74 -31.04 1.27
CA LEU A 762 -4.36 -32.31 0.66
C LEU A 762 -5.31 -33.44 1.12
N ALA A 763 -6.60 -33.11 1.29
CA ALA A 763 -7.60 -33.97 1.91
C ALA A 763 -8.22 -34.98 0.93
N ASN A 764 -8.63 -36.15 1.46
CA ASN A 764 -9.25 -37.24 0.70
C ASN A 764 -8.41 -37.71 -0.53
N LEU A 765 -7.09 -37.73 -0.39
CA LEU A 765 -6.17 -38.26 -1.40
C LEU A 765 -5.79 -39.73 -1.12
N SER A 766 -4.98 -40.32 -2.01
CA SER A 766 -4.30 -41.59 -1.75
C SER A 766 -2.80 -41.44 -2.05
N VAL A 767 -1.97 -41.32 -1.02
CA VAL A 767 -0.54 -40.97 -1.12
C VAL A 767 0.35 -41.96 -0.34
N PRO A 768 1.67 -42.03 -0.57
CA PRO A 768 2.57 -42.78 0.31
C PRO A 768 2.52 -42.27 1.77
N CYS A 769 2.70 -43.14 2.77
CA CYS A 769 2.62 -42.73 4.16
C CYS A 769 3.74 -41.77 4.57
N TRP A 770 4.92 -41.89 3.99
CA TRP A 770 6.02 -40.94 4.24
C TRP A 770 5.65 -39.50 3.80
N GLN A 771 4.95 -39.32 2.68
CA GLN A 771 4.54 -37.99 2.20
C GLN A 771 3.53 -37.32 3.14
N GLN A 772 2.57 -38.10 3.64
CA GLN A 772 1.64 -37.61 4.64
C GLN A 772 2.37 -37.23 5.94
N ALA A 773 3.24 -38.11 6.44
CA ALA A 773 4.00 -37.86 7.67
C ALA A 773 4.92 -36.63 7.56
N TYR A 774 5.64 -36.49 6.44
CA TYR A 774 6.50 -35.35 6.18
C TYR A 774 5.69 -34.05 6.04
N GLY A 775 4.58 -34.09 5.30
CA GLY A 775 3.68 -32.94 5.18
C GLY A 775 3.07 -32.47 6.52
N GLU A 776 2.73 -33.39 7.40
CA GLU A 776 2.24 -33.08 8.75
C GLU A 776 3.33 -32.43 9.64
N SER A 777 4.61 -32.65 9.34
CA SER A 777 5.73 -32.05 10.10
C SER A 777 5.84 -30.53 9.92
N PHE A 778 5.35 -29.99 8.81
CA PHE A 778 5.34 -28.55 8.53
C PHE A 778 4.27 -27.77 9.32
N VAL A 779 3.31 -28.45 9.96
CA VAL A 779 2.18 -27.80 10.63
C VAL A 779 2.63 -27.02 11.85
N ASN A 780 2.41 -25.71 11.83
CA ASN A 780 2.74 -24.77 12.91
C ASN A 780 1.72 -23.61 12.95
N ASP A 781 1.91 -22.62 13.83
CA ASP A 781 0.99 -21.48 14.00
C ASP A 781 0.74 -20.68 12.70
N ASN A 782 1.70 -20.70 11.76
CA ASN A 782 1.66 -19.95 10.50
C ASN A 782 1.54 -20.84 9.24
N THR A 783 1.60 -22.16 9.38
CA THR A 783 1.53 -23.10 8.24
C THR A 783 0.51 -24.19 8.53
N PHE A 784 -0.54 -24.25 7.72
CA PHE A 784 -1.60 -25.24 7.82
C PHE A 784 -1.49 -26.24 6.66
N VAL A 785 -1.34 -27.52 6.99
CA VAL A 785 -1.36 -28.62 6.01
C VAL A 785 -2.43 -29.63 6.43
N ASN A 786 -3.39 -29.91 5.55
CA ASN A 786 -4.57 -30.72 5.88
C ASN A 786 -4.62 -32.03 5.06
N PHE A 787 -4.41 -33.16 5.74
CA PHE A 787 -4.56 -34.51 5.18
C PHE A 787 -5.85 -35.22 5.64
N SER A 788 -6.88 -34.49 6.08
CA SER A 788 -8.11 -35.10 6.59
C SER A 788 -8.74 -36.04 5.56
N GLY A 789 -9.01 -37.29 5.97
CA GLY A 789 -9.62 -38.31 5.11
C GLY A 789 -8.70 -38.89 4.03
N THR A 790 -7.45 -38.45 3.93
CA THR A 790 -6.43 -39.04 3.05
C THR A 790 -6.05 -40.44 3.53
N GLN A 791 -5.92 -41.37 2.59
CA GLN A 791 -5.52 -42.74 2.86
C GLN A 791 -4.08 -42.96 2.39
N CYS A 792 -3.20 -43.27 3.33
CA CYS A 792 -1.82 -43.59 2.97
C CYS A 792 -1.60 -45.09 2.69
N PHE A 793 -0.67 -45.41 1.78
CA PHE A 793 -0.24 -46.77 1.46
C PHE A 793 1.27 -46.95 1.68
N THR A 794 1.70 -48.17 1.99
CA THR A 794 3.08 -48.42 2.46
C THR A 794 4.02 -49.00 1.40
N ASP A 795 3.55 -49.21 0.17
CA ASP A 795 4.34 -49.87 -0.88
C ASP A 795 5.55 -49.03 -1.33
N ASP A 796 5.51 -47.70 -1.15
CA ASP A 796 6.58 -46.74 -1.49
C ASP A 796 7.26 -46.11 -0.26
N ASP A 797 6.94 -46.54 0.96
CA ASP A 797 7.54 -46.00 2.19
C ASP A 797 9.03 -46.36 2.37
N TYR A 798 9.45 -47.45 1.72
CA TYR A 798 10.85 -47.90 1.70
C TYR A 798 11.54 -47.61 0.37
N ALA A 799 10.89 -46.82 -0.49
CA ALA A 799 11.59 -46.19 -1.59
C ALA A 799 12.58 -45.15 -1.03
N ASP A 800 13.58 -44.87 -1.83
CA ASP A 800 14.64 -43.92 -1.60
C ASP A 800 14.47 -42.87 -2.69
N TYR A 801 13.87 -41.73 -2.34
CA TYR A 801 13.35 -40.76 -3.31
C TYR A 801 14.47 -39.89 -3.90
N ASP A 802 15.47 -39.54 -3.10
CA ASP A 802 16.65 -38.75 -3.48
C ASP A 802 17.87 -39.62 -3.82
N GLY A 803 17.85 -40.93 -3.54
CA GLY A 803 18.80 -41.91 -4.05
C GLY A 803 20.05 -42.08 -3.19
N ASP A 804 20.01 -41.64 -1.93
CA ASP A 804 21.14 -41.63 -0.99
C ASP A 804 21.35 -42.99 -0.27
N GLY A 805 20.43 -43.94 -0.45
CA GLY A 805 20.45 -45.27 0.15
C GLY A 805 19.71 -45.37 1.48
N ILE A 806 19.09 -44.29 1.96
CA ILE A 806 18.18 -44.24 3.11
C ILE A 806 16.74 -44.30 2.59
N ALA A 807 15.85 -44.91 3.38
CA ALA A 807 14.43 -44.99 3.00
C ALA A 807 13.69 -43.71 3.44
N ASN A 808 12.82 -43.17 2.59
CA ASN A 808 12.03 -41.95 2.86
C ASN A 808 11.35 -41.96 4.24
N LEU A 809 10.71 -43.07 4.62
CA LEU A 809 10.03 -43.17 5.91
C LEU A 809 11.02 -43.12 7.09
N LEU A 810 12.22 -43.66 6.91
CA LEU A 810 13.26 -43.65 7.94
C LEU A 810 13.86 -42.26 8.11
N GLU A 811 14.02 -41.50 7.02
CA GLU A 811 14.46 -40.10 7.06
C GLU A 811 13.45 -39.22 7.80
N VAL A 812 12.16 -39.34 7.46
CA VAL A 812 11.08 -38.63 8.16
C VAL A 812 11.06 -38.98 9.65
N ASP A 813 11.19 -40.26 10.01
CA ASP A 813 11.25 -40.72 11.41
C ASP A 813 12.48 -40.16 12.17
N ASN A 814 13.56 -39.86 11.45
CA ASN A 814 14.80 -39.28 12.00
C ASN A 814 14.85 -37.75 11.91
N GLY A 815 13.85 -37.09 11.31
CA GLY A 815 13.80 -35.64 11.14
C GLY A 815 14.68 -35.09 10.02
N LEU A 816 15.01 -35.94 9.04
CA LEU A 816 15.72 -35.60 7.80
C LEU A 816 14.73 -35.25 6.68
N ASN A 817 15.20 -34.57 5.63
CA ASN A 817 14.37 -34.20 4.49
C ASN A 817 14.40 -35.29 3.41
N PRO A 818 13.35 -36.12 3.23
CA PRO A 818 13.30 -37.23 2.26
C PRO A 818 13.24 -36.79 0.78
N LEU A 819 13.62 -35.55 0.52
CA LEU A 819 13.69 -34.94 -0.81
C LEU A 819 15.11 -34.42 -1.10
N LEU A 820 16.09 -34.67 -0.24
CA LEU A 820 17.48 -34.17 -0.34
C LEU A 820 18.46 -35.25 0.16
N ALA A 821 19.41 -35.67 -0.67
CA ALA A 821 20.32 -36.77 -0.35
C ALA A 821 21.31 -36.49 0.82
N ASP A 822 21.49 -37.46 1.71
CA ASP A 822 22.63 -37.62 2.63
C ASP A 822 23.73 -38.46 1.92
N SER A 823 24.53 -37.77 1.10
CA SER A 823 25.52 -38.38 0.21
C SER A 823 26.71 -39.00 0.94
N ASP A 824 27.04 -38.54 2.16
CA ASP A 824 28.17 -39.01 2.96
C ASP A 824 27.78 -40.01 4.08
N GLY A 825 26.49 -40.16 4.35
CA GLY A 825 25.89 -41.12 5.26
C GLY A 825 26.09 -40.79 6.74
N ASP A 826 26.29 -39.50 7.08
CA ASP A 826 26.49 -39.04 8.45
C ASP A 826 25.18 -38.87 9.24
N GLY A 827 24.03 -38.99 8.58
CA GLY A 827 22.71 -38.81 9.15
C GLY A 827 22.25 -37.36 9.17
N VAL A 828 22.75 -36.52 8.27
CA VAL A 828 22.35 -35.15 7.97
C VAL A 828 22.30 -35.00 6.45
N ASN A 829 21.28 -34.36 5.91
CA ASN A 829 21.22 -34.08 4.48
C ASN A 829 22.40 -33.19 4.08
N ASP A 830 23.18 -33.61 3.08
CA ASP A 830 24.39 -32.91 2.67
C ASP A 830 24.07 -31.57 1.99
N THR A 831 24.88 -30.56 2.29
CA THR A 831 25.03 -29.36 1.47
C THR A 831 26.43 -29.47 0.88
N LEU A 832 26.51 -29.86 -0.41
CA LEU A 832 27.75 -30.31 -1.02
C LEU A 832 28.74 -29.14 -1.18
N GLY A 833 29.85 -29.22 -0.44
CA GLY A 833 31.01 -28.37 -0.67
C GLY A 833 31.80 -28.82 -1.90
N SER A 834 31.69 -28.05 -2.99
CA SER A 834 32.63 -27.87 -4.12
C SER A 834 33.59 -29.02 -4.49
N SER A 835 33.45 -29.58 -5.71
CA SER A 835 34.42 -29.28 -6.78
C SER A 835 33.97 -29.72 -8.19
N ASN A 836 33.80 -28.73 -9.07
CA ASN A 836 34.02 -28.76 -10.52
C ASN A 836 33.30 -29.72 -11.46
N VAL A 837 32.47 -30.65 -11.01
CA VAL A 837 31.72 -31.50 -11.93
C VAL A 837 30.57 -30.69 -12.51
N LEU A 838 30.51 -30.44 -13.83
CA LEU A 838 29.26 -29.97 -14.46
C LEU A 838 28.25 -31.11 -14.45
N ASP A 839 27.69 -31.39 -13.29
CA ASP A 839 26.73 -32.46 -13.03
C ASP A 839 25.35 -31.82 -12.88
N VAL A 840 24.59 -31.77 -13.97
CA VAL A 840 23.26 -31.15 -13.98
C VAL A 840 22.15 -32.17 -13.71
N ASP A 841 22.48 -33.45 -13.62
CA ASP A 841 21.54 -34.53 -13.27
C ASP A 841 21.80 -35.22 -11.92
N GLY A 842 22.84 -34.80 -11.21
CA GLY A 842 23.16 -35.17 -9.83
C GLY A 842 23.77 -36.57 -9.69
N ASP A 843 24.34 -37.15 -10.74
CA ASP A 843 24.84 -38.53 -10.74
C ASP A 843 26.33 -38.67 -10.34
N GLY A 844 26.96 -37.56 -9.97
CA GLY A 844 28.36 -37.46 -9.61
C GLY A 844 29.32 -37.52 -10.79
N LYS A 845 28.85 -37.31 -12.03
CA LYS A 845 29.67 -37.28 -13.24
C LYS A 845 29.39 -36.05 -14.08
N ALA A 846 30.41 -35.63 -14.82
CA ALA A 846 30.28 -34.47 -15.69
C ALA A 846 29.39 -34.75 -16.90
N ASP A 847 28.40 -33.89 -17.10
CA ASP A 847 27.50 -33.86 -18.24
C ASP A 847 28.08 -33.07 -19.41
N LEU A 848 27.63 -33.37 -20.63
CA LEU A 848 28.04 -32.60 -21.80
C LEU A 848 27.09 -31.46 -22.09
N PHE A 849 27.54 -30.22 -21.92
CA PHE A 849 26.68 -29.05 -22.08
C PHE A 849 27.25 -27.99 -23.04
N VAL A 850 26.43 -27.59 -24.03
CA VAL A 850 26.79 -26.61 -25.06
C VAL A 850 25.69 -25.59 -25.34
N ARG A 851 26.06 -24.35 -25.66
CA ARG A 851 25.14 -23.27 -26.05
C ARG A 851 25.24 -22.92 -27.52
N ASN A 852 24.12 -22.79 -28.23
CA ASN A 852 24.07 -22.18 -29.56
C ASN A 852 23.88 -20.66 -29.43
N THR A 853 24.84 -19.85 -29.91
CA THR A 853 24.77 -18.39 -29.79
C THR A 853 23.80 -17.71 -30.77
N ASP A 854 23.41 -18.39 -31.85
CA ASP A 854 22.44 -17.85 -32.83
C ASP A 854 20.99 -18.07 -32.40
N THR A 855 20.72 -19.25 -31.82
CA THR A 855 19.36 -19.67 -31.45
C THR A 855 19.10 -19.62 -29.95
N PHE A 856 20.14 -19.33 -29.15
CA PHE A 856 20.11 -19.27 -27.68
C PHE A 856 19.77 -20.59 -26.99
N TYR A 857 19.67 -21.69 -27.74
CA TYR A 857 19.36 -23.00 -27.18
C TYR A 857 20.60 -23.63 -26.59
N ASN A 858 20.49 -24.09 -25.35
CA ASN A 858 21.47 -24.95 -24.72
C ASN A 858 21.07 -26.40 -24.93
N TYR A 859 22.07 -27.27 -25.01
CA TYR A 859 21.89 -28.70 -25.16
C TYR A 859 22.77 -29.39 -24.13
N GLY A 860 22.13 -30.19 -23.29
CA GLY A 860 22.78 -31.08 -22.33
C GLY A 860 22.68 -32.52 -22.82
N LEU A 861 23.65 -33.34 -22.47
CA LEU A 861 23.62 -34.77 -22.65
C LEU A 861 24.05 -35.38 -21.32
N GLY A 862 23.07 -35.98 -20.63
CA GLY A 862 23.20 -36.59 -19.32
C GLY A 862 24.15 -37.80 -19.35
N SER A 863 24.98 -37.92 -18.32
CA SER A 863 25.87 -39.05 -18.03
C SER A 863 25.09 -40.35 -17.77
N VAL A 864 23.89 -40.26 -17.16
CA VAL A 864 23.07 -41.42 -16.74
C VAL A 864 22.42 -42.17 -17.91
N ASP A 865 21.76 -41.47 -18.82
CA ASP A 865 20.89 -42.08 -19.84
C ASP A 865 21.37 -41.86 -21.28
N GLY A 866 22.40 -41.02 -21.47
CA GLY A 866 22.91 -40.65 -22.79
C GLY A 866 21.88 -39.94 -23.67
N SER A 867 20.85 -39.33 -23.08
CA SER A 867 19.82 -38.57 -23.78
C SER A 867 20.21 -37.10 -23.92
N THR A 868 20.01 -36.55 -25.13
CA THR A 868 20.20 -35.11 -25.34
C THR A 868 18.94 -34.35 -24.95
N LYS A 869 19.06 -33.48 -23.95
CA LYS A 869 18.02 -32.53 -23.52
C LYS A 869 18.31 -31.14 -24.08
N ARG A 870 17.27 -30.44 -24.51
CA ARG A 870 17.38 -29.02 -24.92
C ARG A 870 16.88 -28.16 -23.77
N VAL A 871 17.75 -27.28 -23.26
CA VAL A 871 17.45 -26.31 -22.20
C VAL A 871 17.38 -24.91 -22.81
N VAL A 872 16.26 -24.22 -22.61
CA VAL A 872 16.05 -22.87 -23.16
C VAL A 872 16.39 -21.85 -22.08
N PHE A 873 17.63 -21.37 -22.05
CA PHE A 873 18.12 -20.48 -21.00
C PHE A 873 19.15 -19.47 -21.52
N GLY A 874 19.05 -18.20 -21.08
CA GLY A 874 19.83 -17.09 -21.62
C GLY A 874 19.44 -16.75 -23.07
N LEU A 875 18.58 -15.75 -23.27
CA LEU A 875 17.96 -15.46 -24.58
C LEU A 875 18.70 -14.43 -25.44
N ASN A 876 20.00 -14.17 -25.19
CA ASN A 876 20.77 -13.16 -25.92
C ASN A 876 22.10 -13.72 -26.46
N SER A 877 22.50 -13.31 -27.67
CA SER A 877 23.72 -13.79 -28.34
C SER A 877 25.00 -13.35 -27.64
N GLY A 878 24.95 -12.26 -26.88
CA GLY A 878 26.08 -11.72 -26.13
C GLY A 878 26.23 -12.30 -24.71
N ASP A 879 25.33 -13.18 -24.28
CA ASP A 879 25.42 -13.78 -22.95
C ASP A 879 26.60 -14.78 -22.89
N ILE A 880 27.40 -14.70 -21.83
CA ILE A 880 28.55 -15.57 -21.57
C ILE A 880 28.08 -16.75 -20.70
N PRO A 881 28.15 -18.01 -21.16
CA PRO A 881 27.77 -19.17 -20.35
C PRO A 881 28.79 -19.43 -19.22
N VAL A 882 28.27 -19.70 -18.03
CA VAL A 882 28.98 -20.05 -16.79
C VAL A 882 28.16 -21.08 -16.01
N TYR A 883 28.75 -21.71 -15.00
CA TYR A 883 28.12 -22.74 -14.19
C TYR A 883 28.73 -22.72 -12.79
N GLY A 884 28.06 -23.38 -11.85
CA GLY A 884 28.44 -23.53 -10.45
C GLY A 884 27.19 -23.85 -9.63
N ASP A 885 27.35 -24.32 -8.41
CA ASP A 885 26.25 -24.52 -7.47
C ASP A 885 26.00 -23.21 -6.70
N PHE A 886 25.03 -22.40 -7.11
CA PHE A 886 24.71 -21.09 -6.51
C PHE A 886 23.62 -21.17 -5.44
N ASP A 887 23.00 -22.33 -5.22
CA ASP A 887 22.01 -22.53 -4.16
C ASP A 887 22.38 -23.54 -3.08
N GLY A 888 23.54 -24.17 -3.23
CA GLY A 888 24.14 -25.08 -2.26
C GLY A 888 23.49 -26.46 -2.25
N ASP A 889 22.73 -26.82 -3.29
CA ASP A 889 22.10 -28.14 -3.40
C ASP A 889 23.07 -29.23 -3.89
N GLY A 890 24.26 -28.81 -4.32
CA GLY A 890 25.33 -29.69 -4.75
C GLY A 890 25.23 -30.26 -6.15
N VAL A 891 24.17 -29.91 -6.86
CA VAL A 891 24.02 -30.15 -8.27
C VAL A 891 24.42 -28.85 -8.99
N THR A 892 24.89 -28.96 -10.23
CA THR A 892 25.37 -27.77 -10.93
C THR A 892 24.24 -26.94 -11.50
N ASP A 893 24.23 -25.66 -11.13
CA ASP A 893 23.37 -24.67 -11.77
C ASP A 893 23.93 -24.19 -13.11
N ILE A 894 23.00 -23.84 -13.99
CA ILE A 894 23.32 -23.25 -15.28
C ILE A 894 23.15 -21.74 -15.16
N ALA A 895 24.21 -20.99 -15.47
CA ALA A 895 24.18 -19.54 -15.38
C ALA A 895 24.66 -18.84 -16.66
N VAL A 896 24.20 -17.61 -16.87
CA VAL A 896 24.71 -16.73 -17.93
C VAL A 896 24.97 -15.34 -17.40
N ARG A 897 26.11 -14.76 -17.77
CA ARG A 897 26.43 -13.34 -17.53
C ARG A 897 26.15 -12.54 -18.79
N ARG A 898 25.29 -11.51 -18.69
CA ARG A 898 24.91 -10.62 -19.80
C ARG A 898 25.70 -9.30 -19.79
N PRO A 899 26.72 -9.10 -20.64
CA PRO A 899 27.56 -7.90 -20.64
C PRO A 899 26.78 -6.59 -20.78
N SER A 900 25.71 -6.58 -21.58
CA SER A 900 24.96 -5.36 -21.93
C SER A 900 24.12 -4.77 -20.79
N SER A 901 23.69 -5.59 -19.83
CA SER A 901 22.83 -5.17 -18.71
C SER A 901 23.46 -5.38 -17.33
N PHE A 902 24.67 -5.94 -17.29
CA PHE A 902 25.38 -6.29 -16.06
C PHE A 902 24.68 -7.34 -15.20
N MET A 903 23.76 -8.10 -15.81
CA MET A 903 22.94 -9.08 -15.12
C MET A 903 23.57 -10.47 -15.21
N TRP A 904 23.55 -11.18 -14.10
CA TRP A 904 23.62 -12.62 -14.00
C TRP A 904 22.20 -13.18 -14.02
N TYR A 905 22.04 -14.29 -14.70
CA TYR A 905 20.84 -15.09 -14.74
C TYR A 905 21.31 -16.49 -14.35
N VAL A 906 20.82 -17.05 -13.25
CA VAL A 906 21.14 -18.41 -12.78
C VAL A 906 19.85 -19.22 -12.79
N GLN A 907 19.89 -20.41 -13.37
CA GLN A 907 18.84 -21.42 -13.28
C GLN A 907 19.34 -22.49 -12.34
N ASN A 908 18.72 -22.56 -11.17
CA ASN A 908 19.14 -23.47 -10.13
C ASN A 908 18.78 -24.93 -10.46
N SER A 909 19.61 -25.89 -10.06
CA SER A 909 19.39 -27.32 -10.21
C SER A 909 18.23 -27.82 -9.34
N SER A 910 18.03 -27.23 -8.17
CA SER A 910 16.88 -27.52 -7.31
C SER A 910 15.55 -27.08 -7.96
N ASP A 911 15.61 -26.25 -9.00
CA ASP A 911 14.48 -25.79 -9.79
C ASP A 911 14.71 -25.97 -11.31
N PRO A 912 14.84 -27.23 -11.79
CA PRO A 912 15.24 -27.52 -13.15
C PRO A 912 14.05 -27.47 -14.12
N GLY A 913 12.97 -26.77 -13.75
CA GLY A 913 11.67 -26.80 -14.42
C GLY A 913 11.74 -26.65 -15.95
N PRO A 914 10.75 -27.13 -16.71
CA PRO A 914 10.78 -27.19 -18.17
C PRO A 914 10.94 -25.83 -18.89
N ARG A 915 10.89 -24.69 -18.17
CA ARG A 915 11.25 -23.33 -18.63
C ARG A 915 12.25 -22.56 -17.75
N GLY A 916 12.66 -23.07 -16.59
CA GLY A 916 13.59 -22.39 -15.67
C GLY A 916 13.08 -21.03 -15.17
N ASP A 917 11.92 -20.97 -14.52
CA ASP A 917 11.22 -19.70 -14.24
C ASP A 917 11.67 -19.00 -12.94
N PHE A 918 12.40 -19.68 -12.05
CA PHE A 918 13.17 -19.05 -10.98
C PHE A 918 14.59 -18.73 -11.44
N ILE A 919 14.67 -17.86 -12.46
CA ILE A 919 15.98 -17.32 -12.83
C ILE A 919 16.41 -16.34 -11.74
N GLN A 920 17.40 -16.72 -10.93
CA GLN A 920 18.05 -15.80 -10.02
C GLN A 920 18.68 -14.67 -10.84
N ARG A 921 18.29 -13.43 -10.54
CA ARG A 921 18.69 -12.24 -11.29
C ARG A 921 19.54 -11.34 -10.42
N VAL A 922 20.86 -11.42 -10.60
CA VAL A 922 21.82 -10.64 -9.80
C VAL A 922 22.49 -9.60 -10.69
N GLN A 923 22.36 -8.32 -10.34
CA GLN A 923 23.11 -7.26 -11.03
C GLN A 923 24.48 -7.09 -10.38
N PHE A 924 25.51 -7.71 -10.95
CA PHE A 924 26.86 -7.69 -10.39
C PHE A 924 27.95 -7.60 -11.46
N GLY A 925 29.03 -6.88 -11.13
CA GLY A 925 30.07 -6.48 -12.09
C GLY A 925 29.56 -5.41 -13.05
N LEU A 926 29.65 -4.13 -12.67
CA LEU A 926 29.00 -3.02 -13.37
C LEU A 926 29.75 -2.53 -14.64
N ALA A 927 30.56 -3.37 -15.29
CA ALA A 927 31.18 -3.06 -16.57
C ALA A 927 30.96 -4.17 -17.61
N ALA A 928 30.90 -3.77 -18.89
CA ALA A 928 30.68 -4.71 -19.99
C ALA A 928 31.92 -5.60 -20.29
N GLU A 929 33.12 -5.12 -19.93
CA GLU A 929 34.39 -5.87 -20.08
C GLU A 929 34.68 -6.83 -18.91
N ASP A 930 33.80 -6.88 -17.91
CA ASP A 930 33.98 -7.75 -16.75
C ASP A 930 33.94 -9.21 -17.19
N ILE A 931 34.99 -9.96 -16.86
CA ILE A 931 35.15 -11.40 -17.13
C ILE A 931 34.52 -12.16 -15.96
N PRO A 932 33.48 -12.98 -16.15
CA PRO A 932 32.87 -13.75 -15.07
C PRO A 932 33.80 -14.90 -14.63
N VAL A 933 33.98 -15.02 -13.31
CA VAL A 933 34.90 -15.98 -12.66
C VAL A 933 34.26 -16.56 -11.39
N PRO A 934 33.03 -17.10 -11.48
CA PRO A 934 32.33 -17.64 -10.30
C PRO A 934 33.10 -18.83 -9.72
N ALA A 935 33.17 -18.89 -8.39
CA ALA A 935 33.79 -19.95 -7.59
C ALA A 935 33.44 -19.71 -6.11
N ASP A 936 33.65 -20.68 -5.23
CA ASP A 936 33.49 -20.51 -3.78
C ASP A 936 34.76 -19.87 -3.17
N TYR A 937 34.76 -18.55 -2.94
CA TYR A 937 35.93 -17.82 -2.42
C TYR A 937 35.93 -17.71 -0.89
N ASP A 938 34.81 -17.93 -0.23
CA ASP A 938 34.70 -17.84 1.23
C ASP A 938 34.64 -19.20 1.94
N GLY A 939 34.49 -20.30 1.18
CA GLY A 939 34.53 -21.68 1.62
C GLY A 939 33.24 -22.15 2.25
N ASP A 940 32.10 -21.55 1.89
CA ASP A 940 30.79 -21.93 2.42
C ASP A 940 30.07 -23.01 1.60
N GLY A 941 30.72 -23.51 0.54
CA GLY A 941 30.20 -24.53 -0.36
C GLY A 941 29.31 -23.97 -1.47
N ILE A 942 28.95 -22.69 -1.43
CA ILE A 942 28.10 -22.03 -2.42
C ILE A 942 28.96 -21.20 -3.37
N THR A 943 28.60 -21.22 -4.65
CA THR A 943 29.31 -20.48 -5.69
C THR A 943 29.07 -18.97 -5.56
N ASP A 944 30.15 -18.21 -5.42
CA ASP A 944 30.08 -16.75 -5.36
C ASP A 944 29.96 -16.09 -6.73
N PHE A 945 29.28 -14.93 -6.74
CA PHE A 945 29.31 -14.04 -7.89
C PHE A 945 30.63 -13.27 -7.94
N ALA A 946 31.47 -13.59 -8.92
CA ALA A 946 32.76 -12.93 -9.08
C ALA A 946 33.05 -12.49 -10.51
N VAL A 947 33.69 -11.32 -10.65
CA VAL A 947 34.18 -10.78 -11.92
C VAL A 947 35.60 -10.22 -11.82
N ARG A 948 36.37 -10.35 -12.89
CA ARG A 948 37.63 -9.62 -13.09
C ARG A 948 37.45 -8.53 -14.14
N ARG A 949 37.85 -7.30 -13.80
CA ARG A 949 37.83 -6.14 -14.69
C ARG A 949 39.22 -5.85 -15.27
N PRO A 950 39.43 -6.07 -16.59
CA PRO A 950 40.74 -5.86 -17.21
C PRO A 950 41.25 -4.41 -17.15
N SER A 951 40.41 -3.40 -17.37
CA SER A 951 40.86 -1.99 -17.41
C SER A 951 41.40 -1.46 -16.09
N THR A 952 40.92 -2.01 -14.97
CA THR A 952 41.31 -1.59 -13.61
C THR A 952 42.16 -2.62 -12.88
N MET A 953 42.35 -3.81 -13.45
CA MET A 953 43.04 -4.95 -12.81
C MET A 953 42.38 -5.39 -11.48
N MET A 954 41.08 -5.12 -11.32
CA MET A 954 40.34 -5.38 -10.09
C MET A 954 39.52 -6.66 -10.22
N TRP A 955 39.48 -7.42 -9.13
CA TRP A 955 38.54 -8.48 -8.86
C TRP A 955 37.46 -7.93 -7.94
N TYR A 956 36.21 -8.25 -8.26
CA TYR A 956 35.05 -7.99 -7.41
C TYR A 956 34.40 -9.34 -7.16
N ILE A 957 34.26 -9.71 -5.89
CA ILE A 957 33.68 -10.98 -5.46
C ILE A 957 32.59 -10.62 -4.45
N GLN A 958 31.36 -11.02 -4.72
CA GLN A 958 30.24 -10.91 -3.81
C GLN A 958 29.99 -12.30 -3.23
N THR A 959 30.24 -12.42 -1.93
CA THR A 959 30.14 -13.70 -1.22
C THR A 959 28.68 -14.10 -0.98
N SER A 960 28.38 -15.38 -1.10
CA SER A 960 27.11 -16.04 -0.76
C SER A 960 26.71 -15.79 0.70
N SER A 961 27.66 -15.95 1.63
CA SER A 961 27.48 -15.69 3.06
C SER A 961 27.19 -14.21 3.41
N GLY A 962 27.50 -13.29 2.50
CA GLY A 962 27.52 -11.85 2.74
C GLY A 962 28.65 -11.40 3.68
N GLU A 963 29.53 -12.32 4.09
CA GLU A 963 30.71 -12.02 4.89
C GLU A 963 31.90 -11.60 4.02
N GLY A 964 32.70 -10.65 4.50
CA GLY A 964 33.89 -10.18 3.80
C GLY A 964 33.75 -8.82 3.13
N GLY A 965 34.90 -8.27 2.72
CA GLY A 965 35.03 -6.92 2.17
C GLY A 965 35.29 -5.83 3.22
N ASP A 966 36.29 -4.98 2.96
CA ASP A 966 36.78 -3.93 3.87
C ASP A 966 35.73 -2.85 4.23
N ARG A 967 34.55 -2.88 3.60
CA ARG A 967 33.48 -1.89 3.74
C ARG A 967 32.24 -2.43 4.45
N GLY A 968 32.21 -3.72 4.80
CA GLY A 968 31.04 -4.37 5.41
C GLY A 968 29.85 -4.49 4.46
N ASP A 969 30.11 -4.53 3.15
CA ASP A 969 29.11 -4.64 2.10
C ASP A 969 29.08 -6.02 1.42
N GLY A 970 29.76 -7.02 2.00
CA GLY A 970 29.82 -8.39 1.46
C GLY A 970 30.57 -8.49 0.13
N ILE A 971 31.35 -7.46 -0.26
CA ILE A 971 32.05 -7.42 -1.55
C ILE A 971 33.55 -7.28 -1.34
N MET A 972 34.29 -8.36 -1.63
CA MET A 972 35.74 -8.35 -1.67
C MET A 972 36.26 -7.66 -2.94
N ARG A 973 37.32 -6.87 -2.77
CA ARG A 973 37.89 -6.03 -3.82
C ARG A 973 39.39 -6.20 -3.85
N VAL A 974 39.88 -6.99 -4.80
CA VAL A 974 41.29 -7.40 -4.84
C VAL A 974 41.94 -6.88 -6.12
N ASN A 975 43.06 -6.17 -6.00
CA ASN A 975 43.85 -5.73 -7.15
C ASN A 975 44.94 -6.78 -7.43
N PHE A 976 44.71 -7.67 -8.40
CA PHE A 976 45.60 -8.80 -8.68
C PHE A 976 45.59 -9.16 -10.17
N GLY A 977 46.75 -9.60 -10.70
CA GLY A 977 46.95 -9.77 -12.14
C GLY A 977 47.10 -8.43 -12.86
N LEU A 978 48.25 -7.78 -12.65
CA LEU A 978 48.54 -6.39 -13.06
C LEU A 978 48.73 -6.17 -14.58
N ASP A 979 48.21 -7.05 -15.41
CA ASP A 979 48.24 -6.94 -16.87
C ASP A 979 46.82 -7.18 -17.41
N PRO A 980 46.28 -6.31 -18.28
CA PRO A 980 44.95 -6.51 -18.85
C PRO A 980 44.83 -7.80 -19.66
N ASP A 981 45.93 -8.29 -20.24
CA ASP A 981 45.96 -9.51 -21.07
C ASP A 981 46.17 -10.80 -20.24
N ASP A 982 46.25 -10.69 -18.92
CA ASP A 982 46.25 -11.86 -18.03
C ASP A 982 44.95 -12.67 -18.26
N ILE A 983 45.02 -13.99 -18.22
CA ILE A 983 43.87 -14.91 -18.34
C ILE A 983 43.50 -15.40 -16.94
N PRO A 984 42.26 -15.21 -16.43
CA PRO A 984 41.87 -15.74 -15.13
C PRO A 984 41.77 -17.27 -15.13
N VAL A 985 42.26 -17.90 -14.06
CA VAL A 985 42.41 -19.36 -13.90
C VAL A 985 42.17 -19.75 -12.43
N VAL A 986 40.99 -19.42 -11.91
CA VAL A 986 40.62 -19.61 -10.49
C VAL A 986 40.53 -21.10 -10.11
N GLY A 987 40.71 -21.40 -8.83
CA GLY A 987 40.66 -22.76 -8.26
C GLY A 987 41.42 -22.84 -6.95
N ASP A 988 41.24 -23.90 -6.16
CA ASP A 988 41.98 -24.11 -4.90
C ASP A 988 43.37 -24.72 -5.19
N TYR A 989 44.42 -23.88 -5.23
CA TYR A 989 45.80 -24.32 -5.49
C TYR A 989 46.60 -24.54 -4.21
N ASP A 990 46.04 -24.23 -3.04
CA ASP A 990 46.73 -24.40 -1.75
C ASP A 990 46.07 -25.39 -0.78
N GLY A 991 44.92 -25.94 -1.18
CA GLY A 991 44.21 -27.05 -0.55
C GLY A 991 43.47 -26.64 0.72
N ASP A 992 43.06 -25.37 0.82
CA ASP A 992 42.35 -24.86 1.99
C ASP A 992 40.82 -24.91 1.88
N GLY A 993 40.30 -25.43 0.76
CA GLY A 993 38.88 -25.54 0.46
C GLY A 993 38.27 -24.27 -0.08
N LYS A 994 39.06 -23.24 -0.40
CA LYS A 994 38.58 -21.98 -1.01
C LYS A 994 39.23 -21.76 -2.36
N ALA A 995 38.51 -21.10 -3.26
CA ALA A 995 39.04 -20.70 -4.54
C ALA A 995 40.11 -19.59 -4.39
N ASP A 996 41.30 -19.85 -4.93
CA ASP A 996 42.37 -18.86 -5.04
C ASP A 996 42.17 -17.94 -6.24
N ILE A 997 42.55 -16.67 -6.06
CA ILE A 997 42.62 -15.71 -7.15
C ILE A 997 43.89 -15.97 -7.97
N ALA A 998 43.73 -16.46 -9.20
CA ALA A 998 44.86 -16.79 -10.06
C ALA A 998 44.73 -16.28 -11.50
N VAL A 999 45.89 -15.96 -12.10
CA VAL A 999 46.00 -15.55 -13.51
C VAL A 999 47.18 -16.19 -14.23
N ARG A 1000 47.00 -16.44 -15.54
CA ARG A 1000 48.04 -16.85 -16.48
C ARG A 1000 48.38 -15.70 -17.42
N ARG A 1001 49.65 -15.29 -17.47
CA ARG A 1001 50.16 -14.23 -18.36
C ARG A 1001 50.80 -14.79 -19.64
N PRO A 1002 50.15 -14.76 -20.82
CA PRO A 1002 50.67 -15.43 -22.02
C PRO A 1002 52.07 -14.93 -22.42
N SER A 1003 52.27 -13.61 -22.38
CA SER A 1003 53.51 -12.92 -22.81
C SER A 1003 54.78 -13.35 -22.04
N THR A 1004 54.67 -13.66 -20.75
CA THR A 1004 55.82 -14.03 -19.89
C THR A 1004 55.85 -15.51 -19.52
N GLN A 1005 54.83 -16.26 -19.91
CA GLN A 1005 54.62 -17.64 -19.53
C GLN A 1005 54.49 -17.90 -18.01
N MET A 1006 54.03 -16.89 -17.26
CA MET A 1006 53.90 -16.96 -15.80
C MET A 1006 52.46 -17.25 -15.38
N TRP A 1007 52.33 -18.03 -14.31
CA TRP A 1007 51.16 -18.15 -13.45
C TRP A 1007 51.42 -17.31 -12.20
N TYR A 1008 50.41 -16.54 -11.79
CA TYR A 1008 50.38 -15.81 -10.53
C TYR A 1008 49.15 -16.29 -9.78
N ILE A 1009 49.35 -16.83 -8.58
CA ILE A 1009 48.29 -17.37 -7.73
C ILE A 1009 48.39 -16.64 -6.40
N LEU A 1010 47.27 -16.15 -5.89
CA LEU A 1010 47.14 -15.52 -4.57
C LEU A 1010 46.40 -16.50 -3.67
N ASN A 1011 47.14 -17.10 -2.75
CA ASN A 1011 46.64 -18.06 -1.78
C ASN A 1011 45.56 -17.44 -0.88
N SER A 1012 44.39 -18.05 -0.81
CA SER A 1012 43.26 -17.77 0.09
C SER A 1012 43.68 -17.89 1.55
N SER A 1013 44.42 -18.95 1.90
CA SER A 1013 44.76 -19.31 3.28
C SER A 1013 45.65 -18.29 4.00
N ASN A 1014 46.54 -17.63 3.26
CA ASN A 1014 47.62 -16.82 3.83
C ASN A 1014 47.98 -15.55 3.05
N GLY A 1015 47.38 -15.33 1.87
CA GLY A 1015 47.64 -14.17 1.02
C GLY A 1015 49.02 -14.15 0.36
N GLU A 1016 49.79 -15.24 0.41
CA GLU A 1016 51.06 -15.36 -0.32
C GLU A 1016 50.83 -15.44 -1.83
N ILE A 1017 51.80 -14.92 -2.60
CA ILE A 1017 51.71 -14.91 -4.06
C ILE A 1017 52.69 -15.93 -4.63
N GLN A 1018 52.17 -17.02 -5.18
CA GLN A 1018 52.96 -17.97 -5.95
C GLN A 1018 53.24 -17.44 -7.36
N ARG A 1019 54.44 -17.74 -7.87
CA ARG A 1019 54.93 -17.29 -9.17
C ARG A 1019 55.57 -18.44 -9.90
N ILE A 1020 54.78 -19.13 -10.73
CA ILE A 1020 55.21 -20.37 -11.37
C ILE A 1020 55.34 -20.14 -12.88
N ARG A 1021 56.47 -20.53 -13.47
CA ARG A 1021 56.63 -20.47 -14.93
C ARG A 1021 56.31 -21.84 -15.52
N PHE A 1022 55.14 -21.98 -16.13
CA PHE A 1022 54.65 -23.25 -16.64
C PHE A 1022 53.81 -23.05 -17.91
N GLY A 1023 53.88 -24.01 -18.85
CA GLY A 1023 53.37 -23.85 -20.21
C GLY A 1023 54.20 -22.84 -21.01
N LEU A 1024 55.33 -23.30 -21.54
CA LEU A 1024 56.38 -22.45 -22.10
C LEU A 1024 56.12 -21.88 -23.50
N ALA A 1025 54.91 -22.02 -24.05
CA ALA A 1025 54.53 -21.35 -25.30
C ALA A 1025 53.45 -20.30 -25.04
N GLU A 1026 53.44 -19.23 -25.83
CA GLU A 1026 52.45 -18.16 -25.75
C GLU A 1026 51.05 -18.61 -26.17
N GLU A 1027 50.97 -19.61 -27.07
CA GLU A 1027 49.73 -20.25 -27.53
C GLU A 1027 49.17 -21.31 -26.58
N ASP A 1028 49.83 -21.55 -25.44
CA ASP A 1028 49.37 -22.54 -24.47
C ASP A 1028 48.05 -22.08 -23.83
N ILE A 1029 47.02 -22.92 -23.94
CA ILE A 1029 45.70 -22.71 -23.35
C ILE A 1029 45.72 -23.25 -21.91
N PRO A 1030 45.50 -22.43 -20.87
CA PRO A 1030 45.41 -22.92 -19.49
C PRO A 1030 44.13 -23.74 -19.26
N VAL A 1031 44.28 -24.86 -18.57
CA VAL A 1031 43.24 -25.87 -18.28
C VAL A 1031 43.44 -26.48 -16.88
N PRO A 1032 43.57 -25.66 -15.82
CA PRO A 1032 43.80 -26.17 -14.48
C PRO A 1032 42.61 -27.01 -13.99
N ALA A 1033 42.90 -28.13 -13.32
CA ALA A 1033 41.92 -29.04 -12.72
C ALA A 1033 42.68 -30.02 -11.81
N ASP A 1034 41.98 -30.81 -10.99
CA ASP A 1034 42.61 -31.85 -10.15
C ASP A 1034 42.75 -33.16 -10.95
N TYR A 1035 43.90 -33.39 -11.60
CA TYR A 1035 44.12 -34.58 -12.44
C TYR A 1035 44.64 -35.79 -11.66
N ASP A 1036 45.01 -35.64 -10.39
CA ASP A 1036 45.47 -36.76 -9.57
C ASP A 1036 44.57 -37.14 -8.40
N GLY A 1037 43.51 -36.35 -8.16
CA GLY A 1037 42.44 -36.61 -7.20
C GLY A 1037 42.85 -36.31 -5.77
N ASP A 1038 43.76 -35.34 -5.57
CA ASP A 1038 44.24 -34.96 -4.24
C ASP A 1038 43.48 -33.79 -3.61
N GLY A 1039 42.46 -33.28 -4.31
CA GLY A 1039 41.62 -32.16 -3.91
C GLY A 1039 42.27 -30.80 -4.15
N ILE A 1040 43.46 -30.75 -4.77
CA ILE A 1040 44.20 -29.52 -5.07
C ILE A 1040 44.30 -29.36 -6.59
N ILE A 1041 44.08 -28.14 -7.07
CA ILE A 1041 44.10 -27.84 -8.51
C ILE A 1041 45.53 -27.91 -9.07
N ASP A 1042 45.71 -28.74 -10.10
CA ASP A 1042 46.96 -28.86 -10.84
C ASP A 1042 47.15 -27.75 -11.87
N LEU A 1043 48.41 -27.41 -12.12
CA LEU A 1043 48.76 -26.52 -13.22
C LEU A 1043 48.81 -27.33 -14.52
N ALA A 1044 47.88 -27.05 -15.43
CA ALA A 1044 47.84 -27.70 -16.73
C ALA A 1044 47.69 -26.73 -17.91
N VAL A 1045 48.29 -27.09 -19.05
CA VAL A 1045 48.11 -26.40 -20.33
C VAL A 1045 47.94 -27.37 -21.49
N ARG A 1046 47.14 -26.96 -22.48
CA ARG A 1046 47.10 -27.59 -23.80
C ARG A 1046 47.82 -26.72 -24.82
N ARG A 1047 48.74 -27.33 -25.58
CA ARG A 1047 49.46 -26.69 -26.70
C ARG A 1047 48.85 -27.09 -28.06
N PRO A 1048 48.17 -26.17 -28.76
CA PRO A 1048 47.54 -26.45 -30.06
C PRO A 1048 48.52 -26.93 -31.14
N SER A 1049 49.67 -26.27 -31.33
CA SER A 1049 50.59 -26.59 -32.44
C SER A 1049 51.17 -28.00 -32.38
N THR A 1050 51.34 -28.55 -31.17
CA THR A 1050 51.92 -29.89 -30.95
C THR A 1050 50.90 -30.94 -30.54
N GLN A 1051 49.65 -30.55 -30.27
CA GLN A 1051 48.59 -31.41 -29.71
C GLN A 1051 48.99 -32.05 -28.37
N MET A 1052 49.78 -31.34 -27.57
CA MET A 1052 50.32 -31.85 -26.31
C MET A 1052 49.62 -31.20 -25.12
N TRP A 1053 49.34 -31.99 -24.11
CA TRP A 1053 48.96 -31.58 -22.78
C TRP A 1053 50.18 -31.67 -21.88
N TYR A 1054 50.36 -30.66 -21.04
CA TYR A 1054 51.37 -30.61 -19.99
C TYR A 1054 50.64 -30.39 -18.68
N ILE A 1055 50.76 -31.34 -17.76
CA ILE A 1055 50.11 -31.29 -16.43
C ILE A 1055 51.22 -31.37 -15.39
N LEU A 1056 51.21 -30.47 -14.43
CA LEU A 1056 52.11 -30.41 -13.28
C LEU A 1056 51.27 -30.64 -12.03
N ASN A 1057 51.36 -31.85 -11.52
CA ASN A 1057 50.60 -32.32 -10.36
C ASN A 1057 50.98 -31.57 -9.08
N SER A 1058 49.98 -31.21 -8.28
CA SER A 1058 50.03 -30.63 -6.93
C SER A 1058 50.81 -31.54 -5.96
N SER A 1059 50.51 -32.84 -5.99
CA SER A 1059 51.16 -33.90 -5.20
C SER A 1059 52.67 -34.08 -5.49
N GLY A 1060 53.14 -33.54 -6.62
CA GLY A 1060 54.53 -33.64 -7.06
C GLY A 1060 54.93 -35.03 -7.56
N GLU A 1061 53.97 -35.89 -7.94
CA GLU A 1061 54.26 -37.21 -8.50
C GLU A 1061 55.21 -37.13 -9.71
N PRO A 1062 56.26 -37.97 -9.77
CA PRO A 1062 57.24 -37.89 -10.84
C PRO A 1062 56.63 -38.37 -12.17
N GLY A 1063 56.43 -37.42 -13.10
CA GLY A 1063 56.12 -37.75 -14.49
C GLY A 1063 57.17 -38.70 -15.11
N PRO A 1064 56.89 -39.31 -16.29
CA PRO A 1064 57.72 -40.38 -16.88
C PRO A 1064 59.18 -39.98 -17.20
N TYR A 1065 59.53 -38.70 -17.09
CA TYR A 1065 60.88 -38.16 -17.26
C TYR A 1065 61.54 -37.68 -15.96
N GLY A 1066 60.89 -37.88 -14.80
CA GLY A 1066 61.39 -37.51 -13.48
C GLY A 1066 61.36 -36.02 -13.15
N ASP A 1067 60.61 -35.22 -13.93
CA ASP A 1067 60.52 -33.77 -13.80
C ASP A 1067 59.15 -33.28 -13.29
N GLY A 1068 58.31 -34.20 -12.79
CA GLY A 1068 56.99 -33.89 -12.23
C GLY A 1068 55.94 -33.48 -13.27
N ILE A 1069 56.25 -33.52 -14.58
CA ILE A 1069 55.33 -33.05 -15.62
C ILE A 1069 54.84 -34.22 -16.46
N GLN A 1070 53.52 -34.46 -16.42
CA GLN A 1070 52.85 -35.38 -17.33
C GLN A 1070 52.74 -34.76 -18.72
N ARG A 1071 52.92 -35.61 -19.75
CA ARG A 1071 52.96 -35.18 -21.15
C ARG A 1071 52.12 -36.12 -21.99
N ILE A 1072 50.94 -35.65 -22.36
CA ILE A 1072 49.94 -36.50 -23.02
C ILE A 1072 49.65 -35.92 -24.40
N LYS A 1073 49.74 -36.75 -25.44
CA LYS A 1073 49.37 -36.35 -26.79
C LYS A 1073 47.92 -36.76 -27.06
N PHE A 1074 47.01 -35.79 -27.03
CA PHE A 1074 45.57 -36.05 -27.17
C PHE A 1074 44.87 -34.87 -27.86
N GLY A 1075 43.79 -35.14 -28.60
CA GLY A 1075 43.15 -34.15 -29.47
C GLY A 1075 44.01 -33.77 -30.67
N LEU A 1076 44.07 -34.69 -31.65
CA LEU A 1076 45.00 -34.63 -32.80
C LEU A 1076 44.74 -33.49 -33.81
N ASP A 1077 43.78 -32.61 -33.57
CA ASP A 1077 43.53 -31.43 -34.38
C ASP A 1077 43.94 -30.17 -33.58
N PRO A 1078 44.83 -29.31 -34.11
CA PRO A 1078 45.19 -28.05 -33.47
C PRO A 1078 43.99 -27.17 -33.12
N ALA A 1079 42.88 -27.27 -33.85
CA ALA A 1079 41.67 -26.50 -33.63
C ALA A 1079 40.69 -27.14 -32.64
N ASP A 1080 41.00 -28.31 -32.04
CA ASP A 1080 40.12 -28.85 -31.01
C ASP A 1080 40.00 -27.83 -29.85
N ILE A 1081 38.93 -27.85 -29.06
CA ILE A 1081 38.74 -27.00 -27.86
C ILE A 1081 38.90 -27.88 -26.62
N PRO A 1082 39.74 -27.52 -25.62
CA PRO A 1082 39.84 -28.31 -24.40
C PRO A 1082 38.61 -28.09 -23.50
N ILE A 1083 38.12 -29.16 -22.88
CA ILE A 1083 36.96 -29.19 -21.98
C ILE A 1083 37.24 -30.25 -20.92
N VAL A 1084 37.87 -29.87 -19.81
CA VAL A 1084 38.33 -30.83 -18.80
C VAL A 1084 37.33 -30.88 -17.66
N ASP A 1085 37.03 -32.08 -17.18
CA ASP A 1085 36.05 -32.36 -16.12
C ASP A 1085 36.14 -33.85 -15.72
N ASP A 1086 35.49 -34.28 -14.65
CA ASP A 1086 35.42 -35.70 -14.24
C ASP A 1086 34.25 -36.42 -14.93
N TYR A 1087 34.48 -37.03 -16.10
CA TYR A 1087 33.41 -37.63 -16.90
C TYR A 1087 33.10 -39.08 -16.52
N ASP A 1088 33.92 -39.73 -15.70
CA ASP A 1088 33.70 -41.11 -15.26
C ASP A 1088 33.40 -41.25 -13.76
N GLY A 1089 33.49 -40.15 -13.00
CA GLY A 1089 33.13 -40.05 -11.59
C GLY A 1089 34.18 -40.67 -10.68
N ASP A 1090 35.44 -40.75 -11.12
CA ASP A 1090 36.53 -41.36 -10.33
C ASP A 1090 37.23 -40.38 -9.38
N GLY A 1091 36.74 -39.13 -9.33
CA GLY A 1091 37.26 -38.04 -8.52
C GLY A 1091 38.48 -37.37 -9.14
N LYS A 1092 38.76 -37.60 -10.44
CA LYS A 1092 39.88 -36.99 -11.16
C LYS A 1092 39.42 -36.34 -12.45
N ALA A 1093 40.06 -35.23 -12.79
CA ALA A 1093 39.82 -34.55 -14.04
C ALA A 1093 40.30 -35.39 -15.24
N ASP A 1094 39.39 -35.61 -16.18
CA ASP A 1094 39.67 -36.25 -17.45
C ASP A 1094 40.18 -35.29 -18.50
N ILE A 1095 41.02 -35.81 -19.39
CA ILE A 1095 41.49 -35.03 -20.54
C ILE A 1095 40.47 -35.16 -21.66
N ALA A 1096 39.69 -34.10 -21.89
CA ALA A 1096 38.81 -34.08 -23.05
C ALA A 1096 39.05 -32.92 -24.02
N VAL A 1097 38.75 -33.21 -25.28
CA VAL A 1097 38.73 -32.23 -26.36
C VAL A 1097 37.48 -32.35 -27.19
N ARG A 1098 37.13 -31.22 -27.79
CA ARG A 1098 35.99 -31.11 -28.68
C ARG A 1098 36.40 -30.65 -30.07
N ARG A 1099 36.08 -31.46 -31.08
CA ARG A 1099 36.36 -31.18 -32.49
C ARG A 1099 35.16 -30.59 -33.21
N ALA A 1100 35.20 -29.28 -33.48
CA ALA A 1100 34.13 -28.59 -34.19
C ALA A 1100 33.91 -29.13 -35.62
N SER A 1101 35.00 -29.43 -36.35
CA SER A 1101 34.95 -29.88 -37.76
C SER A 1101 34.23 -31.21 -37.97
N THR A 1102 34.17 -32.07 -36.95
CA THR A 1102 33.56 -33.41 -37.03
C THR A 1102 32.43 -33.63 -36.04
N GLN A 1103 32.08 -32.63 -35.24
CA GLN A 1103 31.09 -32.75 -34.17
C GLN A 1103 31.42 -33.85 -33.12
N MET A 1104 32.67 -34.29 -33.01
CA MET A 1104 33.08 -35.31 -32.04
C MET A 1104 33.70 -34.72 -30.77
N GLN A 1105 33.29 -35.23 -29.62
CA GLN A 1105 33.99 -35.12 -28.35
C GLN A 1105 34.82 -36.37 -28.12
N TYR A 1106 36.05 -36.17 -27.66
CA TYR A 1106 36.98 -37.23 -27.29
C TYR A 1106 37.36 -37.00 -25.84
N ILE A 1107 37.08 -37.96 -24.98
CA ILE A 1107 37.44 -37.94 -23.56
C ILE A 1107 38.41 -39.09 -23.34
N LEU A 1108 39.58 -38.79 -22.79
CA LEU A 1108 40.53 -39.77 -22.30
C LEU A 1108 40.36 -39.83 -20.79
N THR A 1109 39.79 -40.94 -20.32
CA THR A 1109 39.48 -41.13 -18.90
C THR A 1109 40.75 -41.36 -18.08
N SER A 1110 40.78 -40.79 -16.87
CA SER A 1110 41.80 -40.96 -15.84
C SER A 1110 41.93 -42.44 -15.42
N SER A 1111 40.80 -43.13 -15.25
CA SER A 1111 40.70 -44.55 -14.90
C SER A 1111 41.15 -45.49 -16.04
N GLY A 1112 41.15 -44.99 -17.27
CA GLY A 1112 41.33 -45.79 -18.50
C GLY A 1112 40.13 -46.69 -18.81
N GLU A 1113 39.03 -46.56 -18.07
CA GLU A 1113 37.76 -47.23 -18.33
C GLU A 1113 36.92 -46.45 -19.34
N GLY A 1114 36.03 -47.13 -20.07
CA GLY A 1114 35.16 -46.47 -21.05
C GLY A 1114 35.70 -46.41 -22.49
N GLY A 1115 34.74 -46.35 -23.41
CA GLY A 1115 34.97 -46.38 -24.86
C GLY A 1115 34.72 -47.76 -25.49
N GLU A 1116 33.98 -47.79 -26.61
CA GLU A 1116 33.57 -49.02 -27.33
C GLU A 1116 34.72 -49.94 -27.75
N ARG A 1117 35.96 -49.44 -27.70
CA ARG A 1117 37.18 -50.13 -28.17
C ARG A 1117 38.10 -50.58 -27.04
N GLY A 1118 37.75 -50.31 -25.78
CA GLY A 1118 38.57 -50.64 -24.61
C GLY A 1118 39.94 -49.95 -24.61
N ASP A 1119 40.03 -48.76 -25.22
CA ASP A 1119 41.24 -47.96 -25.32
C ASP A 1119 41.26 -46.75 -24.38
N GLY A 1120 40.34 -46.71 -23.39
CA GLY A 1120 40.19 -45.62 -22.43
C GLY A 1120 39.75 -44.31 -23.06
N ILE A 1121 39.22 -44.33 -24.29
CA ILE A 1121 38.80 -43.13 -25.02
C ILE A 1121 37.32 -43.21 -25.35
N MET A 1122 36.53 -42.39 -24.67
CA MET A 1122 35.13 -42.16 -25.04
C MET A 1122 35.03 -41.26 -26.26
N ARG A 1123 34.10 -41.59 -27.15
CA ARG A 1123 33.94 -40.94 -28.46
C ARG A 1123 32.48 -40.60 -28.64
N ILE A 1124 32.12 -39.36 -28.36
CA ILE A 1124 30.73 -38.96 -28.28
C ILE A 1124 30.44 -38.00 -29.43
N LEU A 1125 29.43 -38.33 -30.24
CA LEU A 1125 28.94 -37.44 -31.28
C LEU A 1125 27.91 -36.49 -30.65
N PHE A 1126 28.35 -35.29 -30.28
CA PHE A 1126 27.48 -34.36 -29.55
C PHE A 1126 27.69 -32.92 -29.99
N GLY A 1127 26.88 -32.47 -30.95
CA GLY A 1127 26.58 -31.07 -31.30
C GLY A 1127 27.70 -30.03 -31.16
N LEU A 1128 28.46 -29.77 -32.23
CA LEU A 1128 29.11 -28.47 -32.43
C LEU A 1128 29.20 -28.18 -33.91
N GLN A 1129 28.29 -27.36 -34.40
CA GLN A 1129 28.64 -26.48 -35.51
C GLN A 1129 29.59 -25.39 -34.99
N GLU A 1130 30.31 -24.67 -35.85
CA GLU A 1130 31.28 -23.61 -35.48
C GLU A 1130 30.75 -22.58 -34.45
N LYS A 1131 29.42 -22.49 -34.29
CA LYS A 1131 28.68 -21.51 -33.48
C LYS A 1131 28.26 -21.95 -32.08
N TYR A 1132 28.62 -23.15 -31.63
CA TYR A 1132 28.26 -23.63 -30.28
C TYR A 1132 29.39 -23.32 -29.28
N VAL A 1133 29.06 -22.87 -28.07
CA VAL A 1133 30.02 -22.54 -26.99
C VAL A 1133 29.88 -23.58 -25.88
N PRO A 1134 30.92 -24.37 -25.56
CA PRO A 1134 30.88 -25.34 -24.45
C PRO A 1134 30.92 -24.66 -23.08
N PHE A 1135 30.19 -25.20 -22.11
CA PHE A 1135 30.21 -24.66 -20.74
C PHE A 1135 31.52 -24.98 -20.05
N GLN A 1136 32.10 -26.18 -20.18
CA GLN A 1136 33.40 -26.52 -19.54
C GLN A 1136 34.64 -25.98 -20.26
N ALA A 1137 34.49 -25.25 -21.37
CA ALA A 1137 35.66 -24.68 -22.05
C ALA A 1137 36.26 -23.55 -21.21
N PRO A 1138 37.60 -23.35 -21.18
CA PRO A 1138 38.20 -22.23 -20.47
C PRO A 1138 37.53 -20.89 -20.77
N ILE A 1139 37.30 -20.06 -19.74
CA ILE A 1139 36.47 -18.84 -19.85
C ILE A 1139 36.92 -17.89 -20.98
N HIS A 1140 38.22 -17.75 -21.20
CA HIS A 1140 38.77 -16.92 -22.27
C HIS A 1140 38.39 -17.43 -23.67
N ILE A 1141 38.23 -18.74 -23.86
CA ILE A 1141 37.72 -19.32 -25.10
C ILE A 1141 36.23 -19.05 -25.24
N ARG A 1142 35.44 -19.22 -24.16
CA ARG A 1142 34.00 -18.92 -24.14
C ARG A 1142 33.74 -17.49 -24.60
N MET A 1143 34.49 -16.52 -24.06
CA MET A 1143 34.40 -15.11 -24.46
C MET A 1143 34.76 -14.86 -25.92
N GLN A 1144 35.87 -15.42 -26.42
CA GLN A 1144 36.29 -15.24 -27.82
C GLN A 1144 35.24 -15.77 -28.82
N MET A 1145 34.62 -16.92 -28.51
CA MET A 1145 33.58 -17.52 -29.35
C MET A 1145 32.29 -16.69 -29.35
N VAL A 1146 31.88 -16.15 -28.20
CA VAL A 1146 30.71 -15.25 -28.09
C VAL A 1146 30.94 -13.94 -28.87
N GLU A 1147 32.15 -13.36 -28.81
CA GLU A 1147 32.49 -12.14 -29.54
C GLU A 1147 32.54 -12.31 -31.06
N ALA A 1148 33.07 -13.44 -31.54
CA ALA A 1148 33.19 -13.72 -32.97
C ALA A 1148 31.83 -13.79 -33.68
N ASN A 1149 30.79 -14.24 -32.98
CA ASN A 1149 29.44 -14.41 -33.52
C ASN A 1149 28.58 -13.13 -33.49
N ASN A 1150 29.01 -12.08 -32.78
CA ASN A 1150 28.35 -10.78 -32.72
C ASN A 1150 28.82 -9.79 -33.81
N ARG A 1151 29.77 -10.16 -34.68
CA ARG A 1151 30.37 -9.29 -35.72
C ARG A 1151 29.85 -9.50 -37.13
#